data_AF-A0AAD7ZGX1-F1
#
_entry.id   AF-A0AAD7ZGX1-F1
#
_cell.length_a   1.000
_cell.length_b   1.000
_cell.length_c   1.000
_cell.angle_alpha   90.00
_cell.angle_beta   90.00
_cell.angle_gamma   90.00
#
_symmetry.space_group_name_H-M   'P 1'
#
loop_
_entity.id
_entity.type
_entity.pdbx_description
1 polymer ?
#
loop_
_entity_poly.entity_id
_entity_poly.type
_entity_poly.pdbx_seq_one_letter_code
_entity_poly.pdbx_strand_id
1 'polypeptide(L)'
;ILTSIVVIYRCRDMADNCGMCLALAEKYGCGWCQVSDRCEVKEQCDQGAGVWLNRNQTCPDPDVTAFEPQLGPWEGATGNNLRGIYYRKTFSDIYGGVSVAGIQCEPYEQLYVKTKQIVCRVDGPGTNEPRRGPVLVRVEDFRGESKHNYEFVDPEIEAISPKYGPRSGGTVLKITGRYMNAGSRIQAFIDDLPCEIISTKPEEAQCVTSASDRQRSGKLRMKFDKGDRTFDKELFEYVEDPTIESAESGVAGQIKIPKGIPAGGIKISVSGKNLAYIQNPQMYVYYKDKVFGSQCVVLSNSNMACPSPNIAVQEPIDAEHPLDLEYGFRMDNVSGVQNLSMKSGYSHFLLYPNPVYEPFDEEVKYYKSDYLTINGQHLDRACQESDVTVRIGNSLCNVTSLSRQQLTCRPPVTQPPGIDEDGRPNPQELPQVVVEVGVGKLRYVIGKLSYASPAGLNGPLSKPTLIGVTVGIILLVLVFVAFLIAYRRKSTESNRVLKNMQEQMDILELRVAAECKEAFAELQTEMTDLTGDLTSGGIPFLDYRTYAMKILFPNIDDHVVLQWERPELLRKEKGLRLFGQLIMNKTFLLLFIRTLESNRYFSMRDRVNVASLIMVTLQSKMEYCTDILKTLLAELIEKCMEGKSHPKLLLRRTESVAEKMLSAWFTFLLYKFLRECAGEPLFMLFRAMKQQVDKGPVDAITSEARYSLSEEKLIRQSIDFKPMTVYVSISQQAVFVSGLDPNTENVPVKVLDCDTISQVKEKALDTIYRATPYSQRPRKDDLDLEWRTGTSGRLILYDEDSTTKTEGEWKKRNTLNHYRVPDGGSLNLVSKQSSFYNLSILPEKTDKSHKYETLNLSKFSSASPPLSRATSPLNHDHDGGLKVWHLVKHHDTDTQKEGERGNKMVSEIYLTRLLATKGTLQKFVDDLFETIFSTAHRGSALPLAIKYMFDFLDDQALQHGISDPEVVHTWKSNSLPLRFWVNLIKNPNFVFDIHKSNIVDSCLSVVAQTFMDSCSTSDHRLGKDSPSSKLLYAKDIPVYKEWVERYYSDIKMMPAISDQDMNAMLAEESRLHTTEFNTNCALHELYTYAMKYNEQLTVTLEEDEFSQKQRLAYKLEQVHNIMAAESNP
;
A
#
# COMPACT_ATOMS: atom_id res chain seq x y z
N ILE A 1 -51.11 -33.46 -65.84
CA ILE A 1 -52.33 -32.62 -65.90
C ILE A 1 -51.84 -31.18 -66.01
N LEU A 2 -52.16 -30.50 -67.12
CA LEU A 2 -51.92 -29.07 -67.30
C LEU A 2 -52.58 -28.30 -66.15
N THR A 3 -51.81 -27.68 -65.28
CA THR A 3 -52.34 -26.76 -64.28
C THR A 3 -52.72 -25.46 -64.98
N SER A 4 -53.98 -25.35 -65.39
CA SER A 4 -54.60 -24.07 -65.74
C SER A 4 -54.49 -23.14 -64.52
N ILE A 5 -53.65 -22.11 -64.63
CA ILE A 5 -53.51 -21.10 -63.59
C ILE A 5 -54.76 -20.22 -63.64
N VAL A 6 -55.69 -20.45 -62.70
CA VAL A 6 -56.84 -19.58 -62.47
C VAL A 6 -56.36 -18.38 -61.67
N VAL A 7 -56.33 -17.21 -62.29
CA VAL A 7 -55.97 -15.95 -61.63
C VAL A 7 -57.23 -15.32 -61.04
N ILE A 8 -57.38 -15.40 -59.72
CA ILE A 8 -58.44 -14.71 -58.98
C ILE A 8 -57.91 -13.31 -58.62
N TYR A 9 -58.65 -12.27 -58.99
CA TYR A 9 -58.28 -10.89 -58.69
C TYR A 9 -59.52 -10.09 -58.25
N ARG A 10 -59.29 -8.98 -57.55
CA ARG A 10 -60.32 -8.03 -57.14
C ARG A 10 -59.87 -6.63 -57.52
N CYS A 11 -60.58 -6.00 -58.45
CA CYS A 11 -60.23 -4.67 -58.96
C CYS A 11 -60.01 -3.63 -57.86
N ARG A 12 -60.84 -3.67 -56.80
CA ARG A 12 -60.76 -2.76 -55.65
C ARG A 12 -59.45 -2.84 -54.87
N ASP A 13 -58.82 -4.02 -54.86
CA ASP A 13 -57.60 -4.28 -54.11
C ASP A 13 -56.36 -4.01 -55.00
N MET A 14 -56.57 -3.77 -56.30
CA MET A 14 -55.52 -3.52 -57.29
C MET A 14 -55.32 -2.03 -57.61
N ALA A 15 -56.32 -1.19 -57.35
CA ALA A 15 -56.24 0.25 -57.55
C ALA A 15 -57.07 1.01 -56.51
N ASP A 16 -56.44 2.01 -55.90
CA ASP A 16 -56.97 2.85 -54.83
C ASP A 16 -57.54 4.19 -55.33
N ASN A 17 -57.30 4.55 -56.59
CA ASN A 17 -57.79 5.77 -57.23
C ASN A 17 -58.15 5.54 -58.70
N CYS A 18 -59.00 6.41 -59.26
CA CYS A 18 -59.43 6.36 -60.66
C CYS A 18 -58.26 6.24 -61.65
N GLY A 19 -57.18 7.01 -61.46
CA GLY A 19 -56.03 7.01 -62.36
C GLY A 19 -55.35 5.64 -62.45
N MET A 20 -55.12 5.01 -61.30
CA MET A 20 -54.57 3.64 -61.24
C MET A 20 -55.55 2.61 -61.78
N CYS A 21 -56.84 2.75 -61.49
CA CYS A 21 -57.86 1.80 -61.94
C CYS A 21 -57.94 1.74 -63.47
N LEU A 22 -57.95 2.91 -64.11
CA LEU A 22 -57.94 2.99 -65.56
C LEU A 22 -56.59 2.58 -66.17
N ALA A 23 -55.50 2.54 -65.38
CA ALA A 23 -54.18 2.10 -65.82
C ALA A 23 -53.97 0.57 -65.74
N LEU A 24 -54.90 -0.17 -65.13
CA LEU A 24 -54.82 -1.63 -65.04
C LEU A 24 -54.84 -2.29 -66.43
N ALA A 25 -54.19 -3.45 -66.55
CA ALA A 25 -54.12 -4.18 -67.80
C ALA A 25 -55.51 -4.65 -68.25
N GLU A 26 -55.77 -4.59 -69.57
CA GLU A 26 -57.08 -4.86 -70.17
C GLU A 26 -57.64 -6.24 -69.83
N LYS A 27 -56.76 -7.22 -69.60
CA LYS A 27 -57.10 -8.58 -69.16
C LYS A 27 -57.91 -8.66 -67.86
N TYR A 28 -57.90 -7.61 -67.03
CA TYR A 28 -58.63 -7.58 -65.76
C TYR A 28 -60.03 -6.95 -65.88
N GLY A 29 -60.36 -6.23 -66.96
CA GLY A 29 -61.70 -5.65 -67.16
C GLY A 29 -62.17 -4.66 -66.08
N CYS A 30 -61.26 -4.08 -65.31
CA CYS A 30 -61.54 -3.13 -64.23
C CYS A 30 -61.77 -1.70 -64.78
N GLY A 31 -62.64 -0.94 -64.12
CA GLY A 31 -62.90 0.48 -64.41
C GLY A 31 -63.42 1.21 -63.19
N TRP A 32 -63.46 2.54 -63.24
CA TRP A 32 -63.75 3.35 -62.06
C TRP A 32 -65.25 3.62 -61.94
N CYS A 33 -65.86 3.16 -60.84
CA CYS A 33 -67.25 3.45 -60.57
C CYS A 33 -67.36 4.78 -59.81
N GLN A 34 -67.94 5.82 -60.42
CA GLN A 34 -68.01 7.15 -59.80
C GLN A 34 -68.90 7.19 -58.55
N VAL A 35 -69.90 6.31 -58.45
CA VAL A 35 -70.85 6.30 -57.32
C VAL A 35 -70.24 5.68 -56.07
N SER A 36 -69.48 4.60 -56.22
CA SER A 36 -68.82 3.93 -55.10
C SER A 36 -67.42 4.47 -54.81
N ASP A 37 -66.92 5.37 -55.67
CA ASP A 37 -65.56 5.91 -55.69
C ASP A 37 -64.50 4.80 -55.60
N ARG A 38 -64.71 3.71 -56.34
CA ARG A 38 -63.92 2.47 -56.27
C ARG A 38 -63.65 1.88 -57.64
N CYS A 39 -62.56 1.12 -57.73
CA CYS A 39 -62.20 0.36 -58.91
C CYS A 39 -62.92 -0.99 -58.94
N GLU A 40 -63.88 -1.14 -59.85
CA GLU A 40 -64.79 -2.29 -59.88
C GLU A 40 -64.99 -2.76 -61.33
N VAL A 41 -65.45 -3.99 -61.51
CA VAL A 41 -65.88 -4.45 -62.85
C VAL A 41 -67.24 -3.82 -63.18
N LYS A 42 -67.51 -3.60 -64.47
CA LYS A 42 -68.71 -2.88 -64.93
C LYS A 42 -70.02 -3.41 -64.31
N GLU A 43 -70.16 -4.73 -64.21
CA GLU A 43 -71.35 -5.40 -63.65
C GLU A 43 -71.61 -5.08 -62.17
N GLN A 44 -70.55 -4.79 -61.40
CA GLN A 44 -70.68 -4.43 -59.98
C GLN A 44 -71.05 -2.96 -59.79
N CYS A 45 -70.72 -2.09 -60.76
CA CYS A 45 -71.07 -0.68 -60.73
C CYS A 45 -72.52 -0.40 -61.16
N ASP A 46 -73.07 -1.21 -62.06
CA ASP A 46 -74.42 -1.05 -62.60
C ASP A 46 -75.56 -1.32 -61.59
N GLN A 47 -75.25 -1.76 -60.35
CA GLN A 47 -76.25 -1.97 -59.29
C GLN A 47 -76.83 -0.67 -58.69
N GLY A 48 -76.36 0.51 -59.11
CA GLY A 48 -76.91 1.78 -58.68
C GLY A 48 -76.64 2.94 -59.63
N ALA A 49 -77.28 2.95 -60.81
CA ALA A 49 -77.37 4.09 -61.74
C ALA A 49 -76.07 4.93 -61.95
N GLY A 50 -74.91 4.30 -61.81
CA GLY A 50 -73.62 4.97 -61.74
C GLY A 50 -72.87 4.94 -63.05
N VAL A 51 -72.14 6.02 -63.37
CA VAL A 51 -71.27 6.07 -64.54
C VAL A 51 -69.99 5.28 -64.23
N TRP A 52 -69.80 4.17 -64.94
CA TRP A 52 -68.57 3.38 -64.91
C TRP A 52 -67.59 3.89 -65.96
N LEU A 53 -66.46 4.43 -65.51
CA LEU A 53 -65.42 4.96 -66.38
C LEU A 53 -64.51 3.83 -66.89
N ASN A 54 -64.35 3.79 -68.21
CA ASN A 54 -63.41 2.87 -68.86
C ASN A 54 -62.05 3.54 -69.13
N ARG A 55 -61.09 2.76 -69.64
CA ARG A 55 -59.72 3.21 -69.94
C ARG A 55 -59.62 4.43 -70.88
N ASN A 56 -60.66 4.71 -71.67
CA ASN A 56 -60.72 5.78 -72.66
C ASN A 56 -61.41 7.05 -72.13
N GLN A 57 -61.91 7.03 -70.89
CA GLN A 57 -62.53 8.17 -70.23
C GLN A 57 -61.59 8.79 -69.20
N THR A 58 -61.81 10.06 -68.88
CA THR A 58 -60.90 10.84 -68.02
C THR A 58 -61.39 10.85 -66.58
N CYS A 59 -60.45 10.68 -65.64
CA CYS A 59 -60.68 10.88 -64.21
C CYS A 59 -60.81 12.39 -63.89
N PRO A 60 -61.32 12.76 -62.70
CA PRO A 60 -61.39 14.16 -62.24
C PRO A 60 -60.02 14.86 -62.24
N ASP A 61 -60.04 16.20 -62.11
CA ASP A 61 -58.85 17.07 -62.12
C ASP A 61 -57.73 16.56 -61.19
N PRO A 62 -56.45 16.68 -61.60
CA PRO A 62 -55.32 16.25 -60.77
C PRO A 62 -55.26 17.05 -59.47
N ASP A 63 -55.03 16.40 -58.34
CA ASP A 63 -54.91 17.05 -57.02
C ASP A 63 -53.52 16.82 -56.43
N VAL A 64 -52.86 17.90 -56.00
CA VAL A 64 -51.52 17.86 -55.39
C VAL A 64 -51.69 17.73 -53.88
N THR A 65 -51.72 16.49 -53.41
CA THR A 65 -51.98 16.14 -52.00
C THR A 65 -50.88 16.59 -51.04
N ALA A 66 -49.61 16.51 -51.44
CA ALA A 66 -48.46 16.88 -50.62
C ALA A 66 -47.21 17.12 -51.47
N PHE A 67 -46.28 17.93 -50.98
CA PHE A 67 -44.97 18.12 -51.60
C PHE A 67 -43.88 18.34 -50.55
N GLU A 68 -42.68 17.84 -50.83
CA GLU A 68 -41.48 18.00 -50.00
C GLU A 68 -40.25 18.28 -50.89
N PRO A 69 -39.36 19.21 -50.52
CA PRO A 69 -39.43 20.12 -49.38
C PRO A 69 -40.46 21.25 -49.60
N GLN A 70 -40.89 21.92 -48.52
CA GLN A 70 -41.79 23.09 -48.60
C GLN A 70 -41.04 24.40 -48.88
N LEU A 71 -39.74 24.41 -48.59
CA LEU A 71 -38.84 25.54 -48.72
C LEU A 71 -37.67 25.14 -49.61
N GLY A 72 -37.18 26.06 -50.44
CA GLY A 72 -35.92 25.86 -51.14
C GLY A 72 -35.10 27.14 -51.29
N PRO A 73 -33.77 27.00 -51.45
CA PRO A 73 -32.88 28.12 -51.67
C PRO A 73 -33.21 28.84 -52.99
N TRP A 74 -33.11 30.17 -53.02
CA TRP A 74 -33.34 30.95 -54.24
C TRP A 74 -32.30 30.70 -55.35
N GLU A 75 -31.19 30.00 -55.08
CA GLU A 75 -30.21 29.55 -56.08
C GLU A 75 -30.73 28.36 -56.92
N GLY A 76 -31.75 27.67 -56.40
CA GLY A 76 -32.44 26.56 -57.07
C GLY A 76 -31.66 25.25 -57.10
N ALA A 77 -32.02 24.42 -58.09
CA ALA A 77 -31.66 23.01 -58.21
C ALA A 77 -32.26 22.11 -57.11
N THR A 78 -33.37 22.54 -56.50
CA THR A 78 -34.08 21.78 -55.48
C THR A 78 -34.88 20.65 -56.10
N GLY A 79 -34.68 19.43 -55.62
CA GLY A 79 -35.48 18.27 -55.99
C GLY A 79 -36.80 18.25 -55.22
N ASN A 80 -37.88 18.63 -55.88
CA ASN A 80 -39.22 18.61 -55.31
C ASN A 80 -39.89 17.27 -55.58
N ASN A 81 -40.34 16.63 -54.50
CA ASN A 81 -41.14 15.42 -54.54
C ASN A 81 -42.62 15.78 -54.40
N LEU A 82 -43.36 15.75 -55.51
CA LEU A 82 -44.78 16.07 -55.58
C LEU A 82 -45.61 14.78 -55.54
N ARG A 83 -46.42 14.64 -54.49
CA ARG A 83 -47.38 13.54 -54.34
C ARG A 83 -48.78 14.03 -54.65
N GLY A 84 -49.47 13.30 -55.51
CA GLY A 84 -50.82 13.66 -55.92
C GLY A 84 -51.59 12.47 -56.43
N ILE A 85 -52.85 12.71 -56.74
CA ILE A 85 -53.76 11.74 -57.33
C ILE A 85 -54.20 12.25 -58.70
N TYR A 86 -54.49 11.31 -59.60
CA TYR A 86 -54.94 11.58 -60.98
C TYR A 86 -53.90 12.22 -61.93
N TYR A 87 -52.59 12.05 -61.67
CA TYR A 87 -51.57 12.33 -62.71
C TYR A 87 -51.73 11.39 -63.93
N ARG A 88 -51.33 11.81 -65.15
CA ARG A 88 -51.54 11.03 -66.38
C ARG A 88 -50.69 9.76 -66.46
N LYS A 89 -50.84 8.99 -67.54
CA LYS A 89 -50.15 7.71 -67.76
C LYS A 89 -48.82 7.86 -68.52
N THR A 90 -48.64 8.95 -69.26
CA THR A 90 -47.48 9.17 -70.15
C THR A 90 -46.64 10.35 -69.65
N PHE A 91 -45.32 10.17 -69.59
CA PHE A 91 -44.39 11.20 -69.12
C PHE A 91 -44.38 12.45 -70.02
N SER A 92 -44.65 12.31 -71.31
CA SER A 92 -44.78 13.43 -72.27
C SER A 92 -45.84 14.46 -71.86
N ASP A 93 -46.87 14.04 -71.12
CA ASP A 93 -48.04 14.87 -70.81
C ASP A 93 -47.80 15.78 -69.60
N ILE A 94 -46.77 15.47 -68.81
CA ILE A 94 -46.34 16.26 -67.64
C ILE A 94 -45.06 17.06 -67.94
N TYR A 95 -44.32 16.68 -68.99
CA TYR A 95 -43.13 17.38 -69.44
C TYR A 95 -43.51 18.77 -69.94
N GLY A 96 -43.12 19.81 -69.20
CA GLY A 96 -43.56 21.18 -69.48
C GLY A 96 -44.82 21.63 -68.73
N GLY A 97 -45.52 20.74 -68.02
CA GLY A 97 -46.78 21.05 -67.33
C GLY A 97 -46.67 21.37 -65.84
N VAL A 98 -45.51 21.15 -65.22
CA VAL A 98 -45.32 21.32 -63.77
C VAL A 98 -44.58 22.61 -63.48
N SER A 99 -45.15 23.44 -62.61
CA SER A 99 -44.48 24.64 -62.10
C SER A 99 -44.62 24.77 -60.59
N VAL A 100 -43.60 25.30 -59.94
CA VAL A 100 -43.52 25.50 -58.48
C VAL A 100 -43.33 26.98 -58.24
N ALA A 101 -44.28 27.61 -57.54
CA ALA A 101 -44.32 29.06 -57.33
C ALA A 101 -44.17 29.89 -58.64
N GLY A 102 -44.64 29.33 -59.76
CA GLY A 102 -44.56 29.93 -61.10
C GLY A 102 -43.19 29.84 -61.77
N ILE A 103 -42.27 28.99 -61.28
CA ILE A 103 -41.04 28.57 -61.97
C ILE A 103 -41.24 27.17 -62.52
N GLN A 104 -40.74 26.93 -63.74
CA GLN A 104 -40.87 25.63 -64.40
C GLN A 104 -40.08 24.55 -63.64
N CYS A 105 -40.72 23.40 -63.38
CA CYS A 105 -40.08 22.24 -62.78
C CYS A 105 -39.76 21.19 -63.85
N GLU A 106 -38.53 20.70 -63.88
CA GLU A 106 -38.07 19.67 -64.83
C GLU A 106 -38.23 18.27 -64.20
N PRO A 107 -39.22 17.46 -64.61
CA PRO A 107 -39.45 16.14 -64.02
C PRO A 107 -38.39 15.12 -64.45
N TYR A 108 -37.99 14.25 -63.53
CA TYR A 108 -37.10 13.12 -63.81
C TYR A 108 -37.89 11.91 -64.30
N GLU A 109 -37.64 11.45 -65.53
CA GLU A 109 -38.36 10.33 -66.15
C GLU A 109 -38.24 9.04 -65.33
N GLN A 110 -37.03 8.74 -64.85
CA GLN A 110 -36.73 7.53 -64.07
C GLN A 110 -37.35 7.50 -62.66
N LEU A 111 -37.78 8.65 -62.13
CA LEU A 111 -38.40 8.76 -60.79
C LEU A 111 -39.91 9.00 -60.87
N TYR A 112 -40.49 9.03 -62.06
CA TYR A 112 -41.91 9.25 -62.25
C TYR A 112 -42.73 8.00 -61.93
N VAL A 113 -43.63 8.10 -60.95
CA VAL A 113 -44.60 7.05 -60.64
C VAL A 113 -45.95 7.47 -61.19
N LYS A 114 -46.38 6.78 -62.27
CA LYS A 114 -47.65 7.02 -62.97
C LYS A 114 -48.79 7.23 -61.96
N THR A 115 -49.57 8.28 -62.16
CA THR A 115 -50.77 8.62 -61.36
C THR A 115 -50.54 8.98 -59.88
N LYS A 116 -49.30 8.93 -59.35
CA LYS A 116 -49.02 9.05 -57.90
C LYS A 116 -47.93 10.05 -57.50
N GLN A 117 -46.81 10.10 -58.22
CA GLN A 117 -45.63 10.85 -57.77
C GLN A 117 -44.84 11.44 -58.94
N ILE A 118 -44.50 12.72 -58.82
CA ILE A 118 -43.61 13.44 -59.74
C ILE A 118 -42.43 13.95 -58.92
N VAL A 119 -41.22 13.50 -59.23
CA VAL A 119 -40.00 14.10 -58.70
C VAL A 119 -39.43 14.99 -59.78
N CYS A 120 -39.28 16.28 -59.49
CA CYS A 120 -38.83 17.27 -60.47
C CYS A 120 -37.84 18.25 -59.85
N ARG A 121 -36.97 18.82 -60.69
CA ARG A 121 -35.99 19.82 -60.28
C ARG A 121 -36.54 21.21 -60.57
N VAL A 122 -36.58 22.07 -59.55
CA VAL A 122 -36.94 23.48 -59.69
C VAL A 122 -35.66 24.32 -59.60
N ASP A 123 -35.43 25.17 -60.60
CA ASP A 123 -34.38 26.18 -60.52
C ASP A 123 -34.89 27.46 -59.82
N GLY A 124 -33.97 28.36 -59.45
CA GLY A 124 -34.30 29.54 -58.66
C GLY A 124 -35.09 30.59 -59.42
N PRO A 125 -35.74 31.55 -58.73
CA PRO A 125 -36.45 32.65 -59.37
C PRO A 125 -35.54 33.63 -60.14
N GLY A 126 -34.22 33.51 -60.00
CA GLY A 126 -33.24 34.40 -60.65
C GLY A 126 -33.10 35.77 -59.97
N THR A 127 -33.82 36.00 -58.88
CA THR A 127 -33.78 37.22 -58.05
C THR A 127 -33.48 36.84 -56.60
N ASN A 128 -32.84 37.73 -55.85
CA ASN A 128 -32.55 37.57 -54.42
C ASN A 128 -33.74 37.99 -53.54
N GLU A 129 -34.97 37.74 -54.00
CA GLU A 129 -36.20 38.10 -53.29
C GLU A 129 -37.01 36.84 -52.99
N PRO A 130 -37.56 36.70 -51.77
CA PRO A 130 -38.40 35.56 -51.43
C PRO A 130 -39.62 35.50 -52.35
N ARG A 131 -39.83 34.34 -52.96
CA ARG A 131 -40.95 34.11 -53.87
C ARG A 131 -41.81 32.98 -53.35
N ARG A 132 -43.09 33.28 -53.10
CA ARG A 132 -44.07 32.33 -52.57
C ARG A 132 -45.16 32.07 -53.60
N GLY A 133 -45.53 30.81 -53.78
CA GLY A 133 -46.66 30.44 -54.63
C GLY A 133 -47.00 28.97 -54.58
N PRO A 134 -48.16 28.56 -55.11
CA PRO A 134 -48.58 27.18 -55.12
C PRO A 134 -47.75 26.33 -56.10
N VAL A 135 -47.79 25.02 -55.92
CA VAL A 135 -47.37 24.05 -56.93
C VAL A 135 -48.54 23.81 -57.88
N LEU A 136 -48.29 24.04 -59.17
CA LEU A 136 -49.25 23.87 -60.24
C LEU A 136 -48.85 22.68 -61.11
N VAL A 137 -49.76 21.73 -61.28
CA VAL A 137 -49.60 20.63 -62.21
C VAL A 137 -50.67 20.78 -63.29
N ARG A 138 -50.24 21.10 -64.50
CA ARG A 138 -51.09 21.16 -65.69
C ARG A 138 -50.90 19.91 -66.53
N VAL A 139 -52.01 19.27 -66.87
CA VAL A 139 -52.07 18.10 -67.74
C VAL A 139 -53.11 18.39 -68.81
N GLU A 140 -52.66 18.74 -70.02
CA GLU A 140 -53.52 19.21 -71.12
C GLU A 140 -54.45 20.38 -70.68
N ASP A 141 -55.77 20.12 -70.57
CA ASP A 141 -56.82 21.07 -70.18
C ASP A 141 -57.12 21.10 -68.67
N PHE A 142 -56.55 20.17 -67.90
CA PHE A 142 -56.82 20.01 -66.47
C PHE A 142 -55.71 20.63 -65.60
N ARG A 143 -56.09 21.27 -64.49
CA ARG A 143 -55.20 22.01 -63.59
C ARG A 143 -55.39 21.56 -62.15
N GLY A 144 -54.29 21.14 -61.54
CA GLY A 144 -54.18 20.87 -60.10
C GLY A 144 -53.34 21.91 -59.38
N GLU A 145 -53.77 22.32 -58.19
CA GLU A 145 -53.08 23.30 -57.36
C GLU A 145 -52.89 22.76 -55.94
N SER A 146 -51.70 22.94 -55.37
CA SER A 146 -51.41 22.49 -54.01
C SER A 146 -52.10 23.36 -52.95
N LYS A 147 -52.54 22.74 -51.85
CA LYS A 147 -53.15 23.44 -50.70
C LYS A 147 -52.17 24.35 -49.93
N HIS A 148 -50.89 24.01 -49.95
CA HIS A 148 -49.82 24.80 -49.32
C HIS A 148 -48.96 25.44 -50.41
N ASN A 149 -48.36 26.59 -50.09
CA ASN A 149 -47.44 27.29 -50.99
C ASN A 149 -46.02 26.82 -50.76
N TYR A 150 -45.26 26.69 -51.84
CA TYR A 150 -43.82 26.60 -51.81
C TYR A 150 -43.22 28.00 -51.69
N GLU A 151 -42.10 28.12 -50.99
CA GLU A 151 -41.42 29.40 -50.79
C GLU A 151 -39.92 29.28 -51.07
N PHE A 152 -39.42 30.19 -51.91
CA PHE A 152 -37.99 30.40 -52.09
C PHE A 152 -37.48 31.33 -50.99
N VAL A 153 -36.46 30.89 -50.27
CA VAL A 153 -35.92 31.57 -49.08
C VAL A 153 -34.40 31.64 -49.14
N ASP A 154 -33.82 32.49 -48.30
CA ASP A 154 -32.38 32.56 -48.06
C ASP A 154 -32.05 31.89 -46.72
N PRO A 155 -31.40 30.72 -46.71
CA PRO A 155 -30.96 30.11 -45.46
C PRO A 155 -29.86 30.94 -44.81
N GLU A 156 -30.05 31.32 -43.54
CA GLU A 156 -29.09 32.13 -42.79
C GLU A 156 -28.62 31.37 -41.55
N ILE A 157 -27.31 31.32 -41.33
CA ILE A 157 -26.72 30.72 -40.14
C ILE A 157 -26.51 31.80 -39.08
N GLU A 158 -27.07 31.61 -37.89
CA GLU A 158 -27.00 32.60 -36.80
C GLU A 158 -25.96 32.23 -35.74
N ALA A 159 -25.88 30.95 -35.32
CA ALA A 159 -24.91 30.48 -34.32
C ALA A 159 -24.64 28.97 -34.38
N ILE A 160 -23.57 28.54 -33.73
CA ILE A 160 -23.17 27.14 -33.58
C ILE A 160 -22.93 26.79 -32.10
N SER A 161 -23.26 25.57 -31.69
CA SER A 161 -23.01 25.07 -30.33
C SER A 161 -22.87 23.54 -30.29
N PRO A 162 -21.84 22.97 -29.63
CA PRO A 162 -20.71 23.62 -28.97
C PRO A 162 -19.69 24.20 -29.97
N LYS A 163 -18.72 25.00 -29.50
CA LYS A 163 -17.70 25.64 -30.35
C LYS A 163 -16.40 24.82 -30.47
N TYR A 164 -16.34 23.69 -29.80
CA TYR A 164 -15.16 22.85 -29.72
C TYR A 164 -15.57 21.37 -29.65
N GLY A 165 -14.64 20.50 -30.01
CA GLY A 165 -14.79 19.05 -29.90
C GLY A 165 -13.45 18.32 -30.04
N PRO A 166 -13.38 17.03 -29.71
CA PRO A 166 -12.17 16.23 -29.87
C PRO A 166 -11.77 16.06 -31.34
N ARG A 167 -10.48 15.89 -31.58
CA ARG A 167 -9.88 15.61 -32.89
C ARG A 167 -10.43 14.33 -33.50
N SER A 168 -10.77 13.31 -32.71
CA SER A 168 -11.44 12.09 -33.18
C SER A 168 -12.83 12.34 -33.82
N GLY A 169 -13.41 13.52 -33.65
CA GLY A 169 -14.75 13.85 -34.12
C GLY A 169 -15.85 13.18 -33.29
N GLY A 170 -17.07 13.18 -33.81
CA GLY A 170 -18.25 12.62 -33.13
C GLY A 170 -19.06 13.63 -32.32
N THR A 171 -18.67 14.91 -32.31
CA THR A 171 -19.41 15.97 -31.61
C THR A 171 -20.67 16.30 -32.38
N VAL A 172 -21.82 16.32 -31.69
CA VAL A 172 -23.10 16.74 -32.26
C VAL A 172 -23.18 18.26 -32.22
N LEU A 173 -22.92 18.88 -33.36
CA LEU A 173 -23.00 20.31 -33.57
C LEU A 173 -24.44 20.73 -33.84
N LYS A 174 -24.99 21.56 -32.95
CA LYS A 174 -26.26 22.25 -33.14
C LYS A 174 -26.02 23.58 -33.85
N ILE A 175 -26.57 23.69 -35.05
CA ILE A 175 -26.48 24.87 -35.90
C ILE A 175 -27.84 25.56 -35.86
N THR A 176 -27.89 26.76 -35.30
CA THR A 176 -29.12 27.57 -35.23
C THR A 176 -29.11 28.64 -36.30
N GLY A 177 -30.25 28.84 -36.95
CA GLY A 177 -30.37 29.77 -38.06
C GLY A 177 -31.81 29.87 -38.55
N ARG A 178 -32.01 30.43 -39.74
CA ARG A 178 -33.33 30.53 -40.39
C ARG A 178 -33.37 29.67 -41.63
N TYR A 179 -34.49 29.01 -41.83
CA TYR A 179 -34.74 28.15 -42.99
C TYR A 179 -33.70 27.03 -43.14
N MET A 180 -33.28 26.43 -42.02
CA MET A 180 -32.24 25.40 -41.98
C MET A 180 -32.66 24.05 -42.62
N ASN A 181 -33.93 23.94 -43.01
CA ASN A 181 -34.52 22.82 -43.75
C ASN A 181 -34.89 23.19 -45.19
N ALA A 182 -34.37 24.30 -45.73
CA ALA A 182 -34.62 24.72 -47.10
C ALA A 182 -33.80 23.89 -48.10
N GLY A 183 -34.48 23.17 -48.97
CA GLY A 183 -33.86 22.38 -50.02
C GLY A 183 -33.97 20.87 -49.80
N SER A 184 -33.58 20.13 -50.84
CA SER A 184 -33.71 18.68 -50.91
C SER A 184 -32.44 17.95 -50.47
N ARG A 185 -31.29 18.60 -50.64
CA ARG A 185 -29.96 18.09 -50.30
C ARG A 185 -29.21 19.12 -49.47
N ILE A 186 -29.14 18.86 -48.16
CA ILE A 186 -28.45 19.73 -47.20
C ILE A 186 -27.18 19.01 -46.74
N GLN A 187 -26.04 19.69 -46.85
CA GLN A 187 -24.74 19.16 -46.44
C GLN A 187 -24.03 20.19 -45.55
N ALA A 188 -23.32 19.74 -44.51
CA ALA A 188 -22.52 20.61 -43.66
C ALA A 188 -21.04 20.19 -43.70
N PHE A 189 -20.16 21.17 -43.53
CA PHE A 189 -18.71 21.00 -43.51
C PHE A 189 -18.09 21.96 -42.50
N ILE A 190 -17.00 21.54 -41.86
CA ILE A 190 -16.11 22.42 -41.10
C ILE A 190 -14.83 22.57 -41.92
N ASP A 191 -14.66 23.72 -42.56
CA ASP A 191 -13.77 23.93 -43.70
C ASP A 191 -13.97 22.85 -44.78
N ASP A 192 -13.07 21.87 -44.83
CA ASP A 192 -13.04 20.76 -45.80
C ASP A 192 -13.55 19.44 -45.19
N LEU A 193 -13.73 19.39 -43.86
CA LEU A 193 -14.12 18.18 -43.14
C LEU A 193 -15.65 18.03 -43.15
N PRO A 194 -16.20 16.88 -43.56
CA PRO A 194 -17.65 16.68 -43.61
C PRO A 194 -18.27 16.66 -42.20
N CYS A 195 -19.43 17.29 -42.04
CA CYS A 195 -20.29 17.17 -40.86
C CYS A 195 -21.59 16.48 -41.27
N GLU A 196 -21.81 15.25 -40.82
CA GLU A 196 -22.94 14.43 -41.26
C GLU A 196 -24.25 14.91 -40.63
N ILE A 197 -25.19 15.36 -41.46
CA ILE A 197 -26.49 15.89 -41.01
C ILE A 197 -27.33 14.74 -40.39
N ILE A 198 -27.72 14.92 -39.12
CA ILE A 198 -28.65 14.02 -38.41
C ILE A 198 -30.09 14.44 -38.66
N SER A 199 -30.38 15.74 -38.51
CA SER A 199 -31.73 16.28 -38.65
C SER A 199 -31.72 17.76 -38.99
N THR A 200 -32.77 18.20 -39.68
CA THR A 200 -32.99 19.61 -40.06
C THR A 200 -34.42 20.01 -39.74
N LYS A 201 -34.57 21.14 -39.07
CA LYS A 201 -35.83 21.83 -38.76
C LYS A 201 -35.74 23.27 -39.28
N PRO A 202 -36.84 24.06 -39.27
CA PRO A 202 -36.79 25.44 -39.76
C PRO A 202 -35.74 26.34 -39.09
N GLU A 203 -35.54 26.19 -37.78
CA GLU A 203 -34.64 27.06 -36.99
C GLU A 203 -33.33 26.37 -36.56
N GLU A 204 -33.19 25.06 -36.78
CA GLU A 204 -32.03 24.29 -36.32
C GLU A 204 -31.67 23.14 -37.26
N ALA A 205 -30.37 22.91 -37.45
CA ALA A 205 -29.82 21.70 -38.03
C ALA A 205 -28.84 21.06 -37.04
N GLN A 206 -28.79 19.73 -37.00
CA GLN A 206 -27.84 18.98 -36.19
C GLN A 206 -26.94 18.16 -37.09
N CYS A 207 -25.63 18.21 -36.87
CA CYS A 207 -24.66 17.40 -37.61
C CYS A 207 -23.58 16.80 -36.70
N VAL A 208 -22.97 15.69 -37.10
CA VAL A 208 -21.86 15.04 -36.41
C VAL A 208 -20.55 15.38 -37.09
N THR A 209 -19.58 15.90 -36.34
CA THR A 209 -18.25 16.25 -36.87
C THR A 209 -17.43 15.01 -37.24
N SER A 210 -16.71 15.05 -38.36
CA SER A 210 -15.74 14.01 -38.73
C SER A 210 -14.40 14.16 -37.98
N ALA A 211 -13.56 13.13 -38.02
CA ALA A 211 -12.22 13.19 -37.47
C ALA A 211 -11.32 14.21 -38.21
N SER A 212 -10.46 14.89 -37.46
CA SER A 212 -9.42 15.80 -37.96
C SER A 212 -8.04 15.16 -37.80
N ASP A 213 -7.14 15.42 -38.75
CA ASP A 213 -5.76 14.93 -38.73
C ASP A 213 -4.87 15.69 -37.72
N ARG A 214 -5.25 16.91 -37.37
CA ARG A 214 -4.52 17.79 -36.44
C ARG A 214 -5.47 18.71 -35.67
N GLN A 215 -4.96 19.33 -34.61
CA GLN A 215 -5.64 20.45 -33.95
C GLN A 215 -5.80 21.61 -34.95
N ARG A 216 -7.04 22.04 -35.18
CA ARG A 216 -7.34 23.14 -36.12
C ARG A 216 -8.66 23.80 -35.77
N SER A 217 -8.79 25.07 -36.12
CA SER A 217 -10.07 25.78 -36.13
C SER A 217 -10.56 25.88 -37.57
N GLY A 218 -11.85 25.66 -37.78
CA GLY A 218 -12.47 25.74 -39.11
C GLY A 218 -13.82 26.44 -39.10
N LYS A 219 -14.19 26.99 -40.26
CA LYS A 219 -15.46 27.68 -40.47
C LYS A 219 -16.55 26.69 -40.81
N LEU A 220 -17.74 26.88 -40.24
CA LEU A 220 -18.90 26.11 -40.67
C LEU A 220 -19.35 26.59 -42.05
N ARG A 221 -19.48 25.64 -42.99
CA ARG A 221 -20.04 25.84 -44.32
C ARG A 221 -21.17 24.87 -44.53
N MET A 222 -22.37 25.39 -44.80
CA MET A 222 -23.52 24.59 -45.17
C MET A 222 -23.85 24.79 -46.64
N LYS A 223 -24.23 23.70 -47.30
CA LYS A 223 -24.65 23.69 -48.69
C LYS A 223 -26.11 23.25 -48.75
N PHE A 224 -26.96 24.16 -49.22
CA PHE A 224 -28.38 23.95 -49.45
C PHE A 224 -28.58 23.82 -50.97
N ASP A 225 -28.73 22.59 -51.46
CA ASP A 225 -28.76 22.25 -52.89
C ASP A 225 -27.56 22.86 -53.67
N LYS A 226 -27.77 23.98 -54.37
CA LYS A 226 -26.74 24.72 -55.13
C LYS A 226 -26.13 25.89 -54.35
N GLY A 227 -26.79 26.40 -53.32
CA GLY A 227 -26.36 27.55 -52.53
C GLY A 227 -25.40 27.17 -51.41
N ASP A 228 -24.28 27.87 -51.28
CA ASP A 228 -23.35 27.73 -50.17
C ASP A 228 -23.55 28.88 -49.17
N ARG A 229 -23.51 28.58 -47.87
CA ARG A 229 -23.58 29.53 -46.76
C ARG A 229 -22.42 29.28 -45.81
N THR A 230 -21.59 30.28 -45.60
CA THR A 230 -20.45 30.23 -44.68
C THR A 230 -20.75 31.06 -43.44
N PHE A 231 -20.49 30.49 -42.27
CA PHE A 231 -20.59 31.18 -41.00
C PHE A 231 -19.21 31.72 -40.60
N ASP A 232 -18.98 33.01 -40.83
CA ASP A 232 -17.69 33.66 -40.57
C ASP A 232 -17.55 34.25 -39.17
N LYS A 233 -18.64 34.32 -38.39
CA LYS A 233 -18.65 34.99 -37.08
C LYS A 233 -17.91 34.19 -36.00
N GLU A 234 -17.96 32.86 -36.07
CA GLU A 234 -17.30 31.98 -35.10
C GLU A 234 -16.71 30.75 -35.77
N LEU A 235 -15.65 30.22 -35.17
CA LEU A 235 -14.95 29.02 -35.64
C LEU A 235 -15.26 27.85 -34.72
N PHE A 236 -15.32 26.65 -35.29
CA PHE A 236 -15.31 25.41 -34.52
C PHE A 236 -13.86 24.93 -34.34
N GLU A 237 -13.45 24.65 -33.11
CA GLU A 237 -12.10 24.21 -32.78
C GLU A 237 -12.03 22.71 -32.50
N TYR A 238 -11.24 21.99 -33.31
CA TYR A 238 -10.82 20.63 -32.98
C TYR A 238 -9.68 20.69 -31.98
N VAL A 239 -9.91 20.17 -30.77
CA VAL A 239 -8.96 20.09 -29.65
C VAL A 239 -8.42 18.67 -29.53
N GLU A 240 -7.27 18.49 -28.88
CA GLU A 240 -6.71 17.17 -28.58
C GLU A 240 -7.70 16.26 -27.81
N ASP A 241 -7.66 14.97 -28.12
CA ASP A 241 -8.59 13.99 -27.57
C ASP A 241 -8.49 13.89 -26.03
N PRO A 242 -9.61 13.58 -25.34
CA PRO A 242 -9.62 13.34 -23.91
C PRO A 242 -8.80 12.10 -23.55
N THR A 243 -8.08 12.17 -22.43
CA THR A 243 -7.38 11.02 -21.85
C THR A 243 -7.82 10.80 -20.42
N ILE A 244 -8.05 9.54 -20.03
CA ILE A 244 -8.35 9.17 -18.65
C ILE A 244 -7.05 8.77 -17.96
N GLU A 245 -6.72 9.37 -16.82
CA GLU A 245 -5.54 9.02 -16.03
C GLU A 245 -5.90 8.06 -14.90
N SER A 246 -7.05 8.27 -14.23
CA SER A 246 -7.57 7.33 -13.23
C SER A 246 -9.08 7.45 -13.05
N ALA A 247 -9.71 6.35 -12.64
CA ALA A 247 -11.11 6.30 -12.22
C ALA A 247 -11.17 5.60 -10.86
N GLU A 248 -11.61 6.31 -9.82
CA GLU A 248 -11.53 5.83 -8.44
C GLU A 248 -12.81 6.08 -7.65
N SER A 249 -13.11 5.14 -6.75
CA SER A 249 -14.18 5.22 -5.76
C SER A 249 -13.56 5.09 -4.38
N GLY A 250 -13.43 6.21 -3.66
CA GLY A 250 -12.87 6.18 -2.31
C GLY A 250 -12.60 7.57 -1.76
N VAL A 251 -12.23 7.62 -0.49
CA VAL A 251 -11.57 8.79 0.10
C VAL A 251 -10.14 8.85 -0.45
N ALA A 252 -9.65 10.05 -0.75
CA ALA A 252 -8.29 10.27 -1.26
C ALA A 252 -7.25 9.60 -0.34
N GLY A 253 -6.49 8.64 -0.86
CA GLY A 253 -5.42 7.93 -0.13
C GLY A 253 -5.59 6.41 -0.01
N GLN A 254 -6.72 5.83 -0.43
CA GLN A 254 -6.88 4.38 -0.63
C GLN A 254 -6.63 3.95 -2.09
N ILE A 255 -6.45 2.64 -2.31
CA ILE A 255 -6.13 2.04 -3.62
C ILE A 255 -7.12 2.53 -4.70
N LYS A 256 -6.58 3.06 -5.81
CA LYS A 256 -7.31 3.70 -6.92
C LYS A 256 -8.07 2.69 -7.78
N ILE A 257 -9.22 2.20 -7.28
CA ILE A 257 -10.05 1.22 -8.00
C ILE A 257 -11.50 1.72 -8.04
N PRO A 258 -12.18 1.65 -9.21
CA PRO A 258 -13.59 1.99 -9.29
C PRO A 258 -14.47 0.86 -8.74
N LYS A 259 -15.41 1.21 -7.86
CA LYS A 259 -16.30 0.28 -7.15
C LYS A 259 -17.75 0.70 -7.30
N GLY A 260 -18.67 -0.27 -7.33
CA GLY A 260 -20.11 0.03 -7.35
C GLY A 260 -21.00 -1.11 -6.86
N ILE A 261 -22.30 -0.89 -6.95
CA ILE A 261 -23.36 -1.82 -6.54
C ILE A 261 -24.35 -2.05 -7.70
N PRO A 262 -25.08 -3.19 -7.75
CA PRO A 262 -26.06 -3.47 -8.79
C PRO A 262 -27.08 -2.36 -9.01
N ALA A 263 -27.57 -1.72 -7.94
CA ALA A 263 -28.52 -0.61 -8.05
C ALA A 263 -27.95 0.64 -8.76
N GLY A 264 -26.62 0.74 -8.87
CA GLY A 264 -25.90 1.88 -9.41
C GLY A 264 -25.94 3.12 -8.51
N GLY A 265 -25.43 4.24 -9.02
CA GLY A 265 -25.51 5.54 -8.37
C GLY A 265 -24.37 5.89 -7.41
N ILE A 266 -23.41 5.00 -7.18
CA ILE A 266 -22.16 5.31 -6.44
C ILE A 266 -21.31 6.27 -7.25
N LYS A 267 -20.79 7.33 -6.63
CA LYS A 267 -20.00 8.35 -7.32
C LYS A 267 -18.58 7.86 -7.61
N ILE A 268 -18.23 7.77 -8.91
CA ILE A 268 -16.88 7.47 -9.40
C ILE A 268 -16.21 8.80 -9.78
N SER A 269 -15.08 9.11 -9.16
CA SER A 269 -14.27 10.28 -9.51
C SER A 269 -13.30 9.88 -10.62
N VAL A 270 -13.32 10.63 -11.73
CA VAL A 270 -12.47 10.34 -12.90
C VAL A 270 -11.60 11.55 -13.20
N SER A 271 -10.29 11.32 -13.22
CA SER A 271 -9.29 12.34 -13.54
C SER A 271 -8.67 12.07 -14.90
N GLY A 272 -8.29 13.14 -15.59
CA GLY A 272 -7.81 13.09 -16.97
C GLY A 272 -7.40 14.44 -17.54
N LYS A 273 -7.36 14.53 -18.86
CA LYS A 273 -7.10 15.76 -19.62
C LYS A 273 -8.16 15.95 -20.68
N ASN A 274 -8.41 17.20 -21.06
CA ASN A 274 -9.33 17.58 -22.14
C ASN A 274 -10.79 17.12 -21.94
N LEU A 275 -11.19 16.88 -20.68
CA LEU A 275 -12.54 16.40 -20.34
C LEU A 275 -13.62 17.49 -20.46
N ALA A 276 -13.23 18.77 -20.59
CA ALA A 276 -14.18 19.87 -20.80
C ALA A 276 -14.64 20.02 -22.25
N TYR A 277 -13.94 19.39 -23.21
CA TYR A 277 -14.17 19.57 -24.64
C TYR A 277 -15.04 18.49 -25.28
N ILE A 278 -15.52 17.54 -24.49
CA ILE A 278 -16.33 16.40 -24.93
C ILE A 278 -17.80 16.63 -24.62
N GLN A 279 -18.67 16.07 -25.46
CA GLN A 279 -20.12 16.21 -25.28
C GLN A 279 -20.70 14.95 -24.61
N ASN A 280 -21.51 15.13 -23.57
CA ASN A 280 -22.27 14.05 -22.90
C ASN A 280 -21.44 12.78 -22.58
N PRO A 281 -20.41 12.85 -21.73
CA PRO A 281 -19.60 11.69 -21.38
C PRO A 281 -20.45 10.61 -20.72
N GLN A 282 -20.22 9.35 -21.09
CA GLN A 282 -20.86 8.21 -20.46
C GLN A 282 -19.84 7.18 -20.00
N MET A 283 -19.97 6.73 -18.75
CA MET A 283 -19.27 5.55 -18.27
C MET A 283 -20.09 4.31 -18.66
N TYR A 284 -19.43 3.22 -19.04
CA TYR A 284 -20.12 1.96 -19.27
C TYR A 284 -19.34 0.78 -18.68
N VAL A 285 -20.08 -0.26 -18.33
CA VAL A 285 -19.58 -1.52 -17.77
C VAL A 285 -20.18 -2.69 -18.55
N TYR A 286 -19.38 -3.73 -18.81
CA TYR A 286 -19.81 -4.98 -19.45
C TYR A 286 -20.22 -6.02 -18.41
N TYR A 287 -21.39 -6.62 -18.57
CA TYR A 287 -21.84 -7.76 -17.76
C TYR A 287 -22.69 -8.72 -18.63
N LYS A 288 -22.27 -9.99 -18.72
CA LYS A 288 -22.93 -11.06 -19.52
C LYS A 288 -23.34 -10.58 -20.93
N ASP A 289 -22.36 -10.08 -21.70
CA ASP A 289 -22.52 -9.58 -23.08
C ASP A 289 -23.48 -8.38 -23.26
N LYS A 290 -23.83 -7.69 -22.17
CA LYS A 290 -24.63 -6.47 -22.18
C LYS A 290 -23.84 -5.29 -21.63
N VAL A 291 -24.05 -4.14 -22.25
CA VAL A 291 -23.44 -2.87 -21.84
C VAL A 291 -24.42 -2.10 -20.97
N PHE A 292 -23.99 -1.75 -19.76
CA PHE A 292 -24.73 -0.89 -18.85
C PHE A 292 -24.02 0.46 -18.74
N GLY A 293 -24.71 1.55 -19.05
CA GLY A 293 -24.12 2.89 -19.13
C GLY A 293 -24.77 3.90 -18.20
N SER A 294 -24.00 4.92 -17.80
CA SER A 294 -24.43 6.04 -16.97
C SER A 294 -23.79 7.35 -17.45
N GLN A 295 -24.54 8.46 -17.35
CA GLN A 295 -24.06 9.78 -17.75
C GLN A 295 -23.16 10.39 -16.68
N CYS A 296 -22.01 10.90 -17.10
CA CYS A 296 -21.05 11.59 -16.24
C CYS A 296 -21.28 13.11 -16.25
N VAL A 297 -20.87 13.77 -15.17
CA VAL A 297 -20.88 15.22 -15.02
C VAL A 297 -19.45 15.73 -15.04
N VAL A 298 -19.11 16.56 -16.03
CA VAL A 298 -17.80 17.21 -16.11
C VAL A 298 -17.73 18.33 -15.09
N LEU A 299 -16.71 18.30 -14.22
CA LEU A 299 -16.49 19.32 -13.19
C LEU A 299 -15.43 20.33 -13.63
N SER A 300 -14.43 19.90 -14.38
CA SER A 300 -13.33 20.71 -14.89
C SER A 300 -12.67 20.04 -16.10
N ASN A 301 -11.68 20.70 -16.72
CA ASN A 301 -10.93 20.11 -17.83
C ASN A 301 -10.18 18.82 -17.45
N SER A 302 -9.92 18.60 -16.16
CA SER A 302 -9.18 17.45 -15.66
C SER A 302 -9.96 16.50 -14.77
N ASN A 303 -11.18 16.84 -14.37
CA ASN A 303 -11.98 16.03 -13.45
C ASN A 303 -13.45 15.95 -13.87
N MET A 304 -14.02 14.75 -13.78
CA MET A 304 -15.45 14.51 -13.93
C MET A 304 -15.94 13.50 -12.88
N ALA A 305 -17.23 13.51 -12.59
CA ALA A 305 -17.87 12.58 -11.68
C ALA A 305 -18.90 11.74 -12.44
N CYS A 306 -18.77 10.42 -12.37
CA CYS A 306 -19.64 9.46 -13.04
C CYS A 306 -20.39 8.63 -11.99
N PRO A 307 -21.73 8.63 -11.95
CA PRO A 307 -22.45 7.65 -11.15
C PRO A 307 -22.25 6.25 -11.75
N SER A 308 -22.08 5.22 -10.93
CA SER A 308 -22.02 3.83 -11.42
C SER A 308 -23.34 3.43 -12.10
N PRO A 309 -23.29 2.63 -13.18
CA PRO A 309 -24.49 2.21 -13.90
C PRO A 309 -25.33 1.22 -13.08
N ASN A 310 -26.64 1.20 -13.36
CA ASN A 310 -27.54 0.19 -12.80
C ASN A 310 -27.40 -1.11 -13.61
N ILE A 311 -27.00 -2.18 -12.94
CA ILE A 311 -26.71 -3.49 -13.53
C ILE A 311 -27.77 -4.48 -13.07
N ALA A 312 -28.47 -5.08 -14.03
CA ALA A 312 -29.46 -6.11 -13.76
C ALA A 312 -28.79 -7.46 -13.47
N VAL A 313 -28.42 -7.69 -12.22
CA VAL A 313 -27.79 -8.93 -11.75
C VAL A 313 -28.85 -9.96 -11.36
N GLN A 314 -28.73 -11.19 -11.86
CA GLN A 314 -29.70 -12.28 -11.63
C GLN A 314 -29.30 -13.19 -10.46
N GLU A 315 -28.03 -13.17 -10.05
CA GLU A 315 -27.45 -14.03 -9.01
C GLU A 315 -26.95 -13.19 -7.82
N PRO A 316 -27.06 -13.68 -6.57
CA PRO A 316 -26.54 -12.97 -5.42
C PRO A 316 -25.00 -12.89 -5.49
N ILE A 317 -24.47 -11.68 -5.30
CA ILE A 317 -23.03 -11.40 -5.32
C ILE A 317 -22.45 -11.64 -3.92
N ASP A 318 -21.31 -12.31 -3.84
CA ASP A 318 -20.57 -12.50 -2.59
C ASP A 318 -19.93 -11.19 -2.11
N ALA A 319 -20.01 -10.92 -0.81
CA ALA A 319 -19.48 -9.71 -0.18
C ALA A 319 -17.97 -9.77 0.05
N GLU A 320 -17.39 -10.97 0.19
CA GLU A 320 -15.95 -11.17 0.31
C GLU A 320 -15.25 -11.23 -1.07
N HIS A 321 -15.94 -11.72 -2.11
CA HIS A 321 -15.41 -11.86 -3.46
C HIS A 321 -16.26 -11.06 -4.49
N PRO A 322 -15.94 -9.78 -4.75
CA PRO A 322 -16.67 -8.97 -5.73
C PRO A 322 -16.50 -9.48 -7.16
N LEU A 323 -17.44 -9.13 -8.04
CA LEU A 323 -17.32 -9.45 -9.47
C LEU A 323 -16.43 -8.41 -10.18
N ASP A 324 -15.44 -8.90 -10.91
CA ASP A 324 -14.57 -8.10 -11.75
C ASP A 324 -15.22 -7.85 -13.11
N LEU A 325 -15.52 -6.60 -13.44
CA LEU A 325 -16.17 -6.20 -14.69
C LEU A 325 -15.27 -5.28 -15.52
N GLU A 326 -15.36 -5.42 -16.84
CA GLU A 326 -14.69 -4.51 -17.77
C GLU A 326 -15.46 -3.19 -17.86
N TYR A 327 -14.73 -2.07 -17.89
CA TYR A 327 -15.34 -0.74 -18.05
C TYR A 327 -14.58 0.14 -19.05
N GLY A 328 -15.26 1.17 -19.51
CA GLY A 328 -14.70 2.23 -20.34
C GLY A 328 -15.60 3.45 -20.38
N PHE A 329 -15.23 4.42 -21.21
CA PHE A 329 -16.01 5.63 -21.42
C PHE A 329 -16.39 5.81 -22.89
N ARG A 330 -17.56 6.37 -23.12
CA ARG A 330 -18.00 6.89 -24.42
C ARG A 330 -17.95 8.41 -24.35
N MET A 331 -17.05 8.98 -25.14
CA MET A 331 -16.82 10.43 -25.25
C MET A 331 -16.69 10.74 -26.73
N ASP A 332 -17.80 11.11 -27.36
CA ASP A 332 -17.90 11.27 -28.82
C ASP A 332 -17.35 10.03 -29.55
N ASN A 333 -16.42 10.19 -30.51
CA ASN A 333 -15.83 9.09 -31.27
C ASN A 333 -14.42 8.68 -30.79
N VAL A 334 -14.05 9.01 -29.56
CA VAL A 334 -12.70 8.77 -29.03
C VAL A 334 -12.55 7.30 -28.60
N SER A 335 -11.81 6.51 -29.38
CA SER A 335 -11.54 5.09 -29.10
C SER A 335 -10.54 4.88 -27.96
N GLY A 336 -9.68 5.87 -27.69
CA GLY A 336 -8.64 5.83 -26.67
C GLY A 336 -9.15 5.68 -25.23
N VAL A 337 -10.42 6.02 -24.97
CA VAL A 337 -11.04 5.94 -23.63
C VAL A 337 -11.98 4.74 -23.47
N GLN A 338 -12.08 3.89 -24.50
CA GLN A 338 -12.86 2.65 -24.49
C GLN A 338 -12.01 1.49 -23.95
N ASN A 339 -12.68 0.53 -23.31
CA ASN A 339 -12.12 -0.72 -22.79
C ASN A 339 -10.84 -0.50 -21.94
N LEU A 340 -10.93 0.39 -20.95
CA LEU A 340 -9.78 0.78 -20.14
C LEU A 340 -9.22 -0.39 -19.32
N SER A 341 -10.07 -1.28 -18.81
CA SER A 341 -9.66 -2.45 -18.02
C SER A 341 -8.72 -3.40 -18.76
N MET A 342 -8.70 -3.38 -20.10
CA MET A 342 -7.78 -4.20 -20.91
C MET A 342 -6.40 -3.55 -21.09
N LYS A 343 -6.22 -2.28 -20.71
CA LYS A 343 -4.97 -1.54 -20.87
C LYS A 343 -4.12 -1.68 -19.61
N SER A 344 -2.81 -1.85 -19.79
CA SER A 344 -1.84 -1.92 -18.69
C SER A 344 -1.89 -0.65 -17.84
N GLY A 345 -2.19 -0.79 -16.54
CA GLY A 345 -2.25 0.33 -15.59
C GLY A 345 -3.65 0.66 -15.05
N TYR A 346 -4.72 0.03 -15.58
CA TYR A 346 -6.09 0.16 -15.04
C TYR A 346 -6.54 -1.15 -14.40
N SER A 347 -7.20 -1.04 -13.25
CA SER A 347 -7.87 -2.15 -12.56
C SER A 347 -9.24 -2.46 -13.18
N HIS A 348 -9.82 -3.62 -12.86
CA HIS A 348 -11.21 -3.93 -13.20
C HIS A 348 -12.19 -3.15 -12.32
N PHE A 349 -13.42 -2.98 -12.78
CA PHE A 349 -14.50 -2.41 -11.99
C PHE A 349 -15.04 -3.46 -11.01
N LEU A 350 -14.99 -3.17 -9.71
CA LEU A 350 -15.42 -4.11 -8.67
C LEU A 350 -16.90 -3.90 -8.35
N LEU A 351 -17.73 -4.92 -8.62
CA LEU A 351 -19.14 -4.92 -8.28
C LEU A 351 -19.39 -5.70 -6.98
N TYR A 352 -19.88 -4.99 -5.95
CA TYR A 352 -20.25 -5.55 -4.65
C TYR A 352 -21.78 -5.70 -4.51
N PRO A 353 -22.28 -6.55 -3.60
CA PRO A 353 -23.72 -6.63 -3.31
C PRO A 353 -24.29 -5.29 -2.80
N ASN A 354 -25.59 -5.07 -3.02
CA ASN A 354 -26.30 -3.91 -2.49
C ASN A 354 -26.23 -3.89 -0.94
N PRO A 355 -26.01 -2.73 -0.30
CA PRO A 355 -26.01 -2.62 1.16
C PRO A 355 -27.40 -2.88 1.72
N VAL A 356 -27.49 -3.54 2.87
CA VAL A 356 -28.75 -3.86 3.56
C VAL A 356 -28.82 -3.07 4.85
N TYR A 357 -29.93 -2.36 5.08
CA TYR A 357 -30.18 -1.64 6.33
C TYR A 357 -31.27 -2.34 7.13
N GLU A 358 -31.01 -2.54 8.42
CA GLU A 358 -31.94 -3.19 9.33
C GLU A 358 -32.91 -2.15 9.94
N PRO A 359 -34.21 -2.45 10.01
CA PRO A 359 -35.17 -1.57 10.69
C PRO A 359 -34.90 -1.51 12.20
N PHE A 360 -35.49 -0.54 12.89
CA PHE A 360 -35.40 -0.47 14.35
C PHE A 360 -36.13 -1.65 15.01
N ASP A 361 -35.60 -2.14 16.13
CA ASP A 361 -36.20 -3.22 16.92
C ASP A 361 -37.64 -2.89 17.42
N GLU A 362 -37.95 -1.61 17.55
CA GLU A 362 -39.28 -1.06 17.88
C GLU A 362 -39.75 -0.13 16.75
N GLU A 363 -41.05 -0.14 16.41
CA GLU A 363 -41.62 0.72 15.35
C GLU A 363 -41.36 2.22 15.60
N VAL A 364 -41.26 2.62 16.87
CA VAL A 364 -40.94 3.99 17.32
C VAL A 364 -39.73 3.96 18.24
N LYS A 365 -38.59 4.50 17.78
CA LYS A 365 -37.35 4.59 18.56
C LYS A 365 -37.29 5.92 19.32
N TYR A 366 -37.07 5.87 20.63
CA TYR A 366 -36.92 7.08 21.45
C TYR A 366 -35.49 7.62 21.40
N TYR A 367 -35.34 8.87 20.95
CA TYR A 367 -34.04 9.52 20.78
C TYR A 367 -33.60 10.25 22.06
N LYS A 368 -32.45 9.87 22.62
CA LYS A 368 -31.85 10.46 23.85
C LYS A 368 -30.35 10.76 23.75
N SER A 369 -29.71 10.49 22.61
CA SER A 369 -28.26 10.67 22.40
C SER A 369 -27.96 11.89 21.52
N ASP A 370 -26.69 12.16 21.23
CA ASP A 370 -26.27 13.17 20.24
C ASP A 370 -26.11 12.59 18.82
N TYR A 371 -26.15 11.26 18.70
CA TYR A 371 -25.96 10.52 17.44
C TYR A 371 -27.02 9.43 17.27
N LEU A 372 -27.51 9.25 16.04
CA LEU A 372 -28.40 8.17 15.64
C LEU A 372 -27.60 7.07 14.92
N THR A 373 -27.64 5.87 15.47
CA THR A 373 -27.04 4.67 14.85
C THR A 373 -28.11 3.81 14.19
N ILE A 374 -27.84 3.43 12.93
CA ILE A 374 -28.64 2.54 12.09
C ILE A 374 -27.78 1.32 11.76
N ASN A 375 -28.27 0.13 12.08
CA ASN A 375 -27.56 -1.12 11.80
C ASN A 375 -27.81 -1.57 10.36
N GLY A 376 -26.89 -2.37 9.83
CA GLY A 376 -26.99 -2.93 8.50
C GLY A 376 -25.84 -3.88 8.21
N GLN A 377 -25.70 -4.26 6.94
CA GLN A 377 -24.68 -5.16 6.45
C GLN A 377 -24.12 -4.64 5.13
N HIS A 378 -22.79 -4.70 5.00
CA HIS A 378 -22.04 -4.39 3.78
C HIS A 378 -22.11 -2.90 3.39
N LEU A 379 -22.23 -2.02 4.39
CA LEU A 379 -22.49 -0.59 4.16
C LEU A 379 -21.28 0.17 3.61
N ASP A 380 -20.04 -0.26 3.91
CA ASP A 380 -18.79 0.42 3.55
C ASP A 380 -17.99 -0.26 2.42
N ARG A 381 -18.54 -1.31 1.79
CA ARG A 381 -17.82 -2.09 0.77
C ARG A 381 -17.61 -1.31 -0.51
N ALA A 382 -18.71 -0.77 -1.06
CA ALA A 382 -18.72 0.04 -2.27
C ALA A 382 -19.21 1.48 -2.04
N CYS A 383 -19.87 1.77 -0.92
CA CYS A 383 -20.45 3.08 -0.61
C CYS A 383 -19.58 3.86 0.38
N GLN A 384 -19.56 5.18 0.26
CA GLN A 384 -18.98 6.10 1.25
C GLN A 384 -20.05 6.95 1.93
N GLU A 385 -19.64 7.72 2.94
CA GLU A 385 -20.50 8.68 3.65
C GLU A 385 -21.19 9.65 2.70
N SER A 386 -20.50 10.10 1.64
CA SER A 386 -21.07 11.01 0.64
C SER A 386 -22.08 10.36 -0.32
N ASP A 387 -22.12 9.02 -0.40
CA ASP A 387 -23.06 8.28 -1.25
C ASP A 387 -24.38 7.94 -0.52
N VAL A 388 -24.44 8.20 0.79
CA VAL A 388 -25.59 7.86 1.64
C VAL A 388 -26.23 9.11 2.23
N THR A 389 -27.52 9.29 2.00
CA THR A 389 -28.31 10.39 2.55
C THR A 389 -29.35 9.83 3.53
N VAL A 390 -29.35 10.33 4.76
CA VAL A 390 -30.34 9.94 5.78
C VAL A 390 -31.31 11.09 6.01
N ARG A 391 -32.61 10.82 5.84
CA ARG A 391 -33.70 11.78 6.08
C ARG A 391 -34.52 11.36 7.29
N ILE A 392 -34.88 12.34 8.12
CA ILE A 392 -35.77 12.18 9.28
C ILE A 392 -36.95 13.13 9.07
N GLY A 393 -38.08 12.60 8.62
CA GLY A 393 -39.20 13.40 8.12
C GLY A 393 -38.73 14.34 6.99
N ASN A 394 -38.90 15.65 7.18
CA ASN A 394 -38.45 16.66 6.20
C ASN A 394 -36.99 17.17 6.42
N SER A 395 -36.30 16.74 7.47
CA SER A 395 -34.94 17.22 7.79
C SER A 395 -33.87 16.19 7.45
N LEU A 396 -32.67 16.66 7.11
CA LEU A 396 -31.49 15.83 6.82
C LEU A 396 -30.75 15.48 8.12
N CYS A 397 -30.29 14.23 8.23
CA CYS A 397 -29.38 13.76 9.28
C CYS A 397 -27.97 13.71 8.69
N ASN A 398 -27.04 14.50 9.22
CA ASN A 398 -25.69 14.57 8.65
C ASN A 398 -24.92 13.28 9.00
N VAL A 399 -24.54 12.49 8.00
CA VAL A 399 -23.81 11.23 8.20
C VAL A 399 -22.39 11.58 8.67
N THR A 400 -21.98 11.01 9.81
CA THR A 400 -20.68 11.29 10.43
C THR A 400 -19.71 10.12 10.36
N SER A 401 -20.23 8.91 10.16
CA SER A 401 -19.41 7.70 10.01
C SER A 401 -20.21 6.60 9.32
N LEU A 402 -19.58 5.91 8.38
CA LEU A 402 -20.09 4.70 7.74
C LEU A 402 -19.11 3.54 7.99
N SER A 403 -19.58 2.46 8.59
CA SER A 403 -18.81 1.24 8.85
C SER A 403 -19.52 0.03 8.27
N ARG A 404 -18.83 -1.10 8.13
CA ARG A 404 -19.36 -2.35 7.54
C ARG A 404 -20.73 -2.80 8.05
N GLN A 405 -21.06 -2.51 9.31
CA GLN A 405 -22.32 -2.94 9.93
C GLN A 405 -23.17 -1.79 10.49
N GLN A 406 -22.65 -0.56 10.54
CA GLN A 406 -23.35 0.55 11.21
C GLN A 406 -23.13 1.87 10.48
N LEU A 407 -24.21 2.62 10.29
CA LEU A 407 -24.21 4.01 9.88
C LEU A 407 -24.51 4.87 11.11
N THR A 408 -23.71 5.93 11.32
CA THR A 408 -23.96 6.94 12.36
C THR A 408 -24.20 8.30 11.73
N CYS A 409 -25.29 8.96 12.10
CA CYS A 409 -25.60 10.31 11.66
C CYS A 409 -26.04 11.19 12.84
N ARG A 410 -25.88 12.51 12.69
CA ARG A 410 -26.30 13.51 13.67
C ARG A 410 -27.68 14.07 13.28
N PRO A 411 -28.74 13.74 14.02
CA PRO A 411 -30.08 14.20 13.71
C PRO A 411 -30.30 15.66 14.18
N PRO A 412 -31.33 16.34 13.67
CA PRO A 412 -31.65 17.71 14.08
C PRO A 412 -32.02 17.80 15.57
N VAL A 413 -31.71 18.95 16.18
CA VAL A 413 -31.88 19.22 17.62
C VAL A 413 -33.37 19.30 18.02
N THR A 414 -34.22 19.77 17.11
CA THR A 414 -35.69 19.80 17.26
C THR A 414 -36.34 18.73 16.39
N GLN A 415 -37.39 18.08 16.90
CA GLN A 415 -38.12 17.05 16.16
C GLN A 415 -38.79 17.66 14.91
N PRO A 416 -38.45 17.20 13.69
CA PRO A 416 -39.10 17.65 12.47
C PRO A 416 -40.50 17.04 12.33
N PRO A 417 -41.43 17.71 11.60
CA PRO A 417 -42.75 17.15 11.31
C PRO A 417 -42.64 15.88 10.43
N GLY A 418 -43.59 14.96 10.61
CA GLY A 418 -43.79 13.82 9.72
C GLY A 418 -44.22 14.26 8.31
N ILE A 419 -44.22 13.33 7.36
CA ILE A 419 -44.64 13.58 5.98
C ILE A 419 -45.89 12.71 5.73
N ASP A 420 -47.02 13.33 5.39
CA ASP A 420 -48.27 12.63 5.03
C ASP A 420 -48.16 11.90 3.68
N GLU A 421 -49.14 11.05 3.34
CA GLU A 421 -49.20 10.33 2.05
C GLU A 421 -49.13 11.27 0.82
N ASP A 422 -49.57 12.54 0.95
CA ASP A 422 -49.49 13.58 -0.09
C ASP A 422 -48.14 14.33 -0.14
N GLY A 423 -47.13 13.91 0.63
CA GLY A 423 -45.79 14.53 0.65
C GLY A 423 -45.72 15.86 1.39
N ARG A 424 -46.77 16.24 2.15
CA ARG A 424 -46.85 17.49 2.91
C ARG A 424 -46.44 17.29 4.37
N PRO A 425 -45.80 18.29 5.01
CA PRO A 425 -45.37 18.18 6.40
C PRO A 425 -46.55 18.22 7.36
N ASN A 426 -46.72 17.17 8.16
CA ASN A 426 -47.75 17.06 9.19
C ASN A 426 -47.13 17.06 10.60
N PRO A 427 -47.44 18.06 11.45
CA PRO A 427 -46.93 18.13 12.81
C PRO A 427 -47.48 17.07 13.77
N GLN A 428 -48.55 16.37 13.40
CA GLN A 428 -49.24 15.39 14.27
C GLN A 428 -48.66 13.98 14.15
N GLU A 429 -47.91 13.69 13.08
CA GLU A 429 -47.24 12.40 12.87
C GLU A 429 -45.76 12.42 13.27
N LEU A 430 -45.27 11.29 13.77
CA LEU A 430 -43.85 11.12 14.12
C LEU A 430 -43.00 11.02 12.84
N PRO A 431 -41.82 11.68 12.81
CA PRO A 431 -40.95 11.67 11.63
C PRO A 431 -40.38 10.28 11.35
N GLN A 432 -40.50 9.85 10.09
CA GLN A 432 -39.95 8.59 9.59
C GLN A 432 -38.48 8.74 9.21
N VAL A 433 -37.67 7.75 9.57
CA VAL A 433 -36.25 7.67 9.20
C VAL A 433 -36.11 6.86 7.91
N VAL A 434 -35.60 7.51 6.87
CA VAL A 434 -35.39 6.94 5.54
C VAL A 434 -33.92 7.08 5.16
N VAL A 435 -33.31 5.99 4.71
CA VAL A 435 -31.93 5.95 4.20
C VAL A 435 -31.97 5.78 2.68
N GLU A 436 -31.31 6.69 1.97
CA GLU A 436 -31.17 6.68 0.52
C GLU A 436 -29.71 6.47 0.14
N VAL A 437 -29.43 5.51 -0.75
CA VAL A 437 -28.05 5.18 -1.19
C VAL A 437 -27.91 5.35 -2.70
N GLY A 438 -26.79 5.92 -3.12
CA GLY A 438 -26.38 6.04 -4.52
C GLY A 438 -27.28 6.98 -5.31
N VAL A 439 -27.26 8.29 -5.03
CA VAL A 439 -28.14 9.31 -5.65
C VAL A 439 -29.62 8.85 -5.67
N GLY A 440 -30.09 8.27 -4.56
CA GLY A 440 -31.48 7.85 -4.37
C GLY A 440 -31.93 6.59 -5.12
N LYS A 441 -31.01 5.72 -5.54
CA LYS A 441 -31.36 4.46 -6.23
C LYS A 441 -31.91 3.39 -5.31
N LEU A 442 -31.39 3.30 -4.07
CA LEU A 442 -31.92 2.44 -3.03
C LEU A 442 -32.56 3.29 -1.94
N ARG A 443 -33.76 2.89 -1.50
CA ARG A 443 -34.51 3.57 -0.43
C ARG A 443 -34.93 2.55 0.62
N TYR A 444 -34.47 2.77 1.86
CA TYR A 444 -34.77 1.91 3.01
C TYR A 444 -35.53 2.70 4.07
N VAL A 445 -36.66 2.15 4.51
CA VAL A 445 -37.46 2.70 5.62
C VAL A 445 -37.06 1.98 6.91
N ILE A 446 -36.51 2.72 7.87
CA ILE A 446 -35.94 2.13 9.08
C ILE A 446 -36.94 2.11 10.26
N GLY A 447 -37.75 3.16 10.41
CA GLY A 447 -38.74 3.28 11.49
C GLY A 447 -39.10 4.73 11.81
N LYS A 448 -39.86 4.99 12.88
CA LYS A 448 -40.24 6.34 13.34
C LYS A 448 -39.41 6.78 14.55
N LEU A 449 -39.14 8.09 14.69
CA LEU A 449 -38.31 8.65 15.76
C LEU A 449 -39.13 9.58 16.67
N SER A 450 -39.04 9.41 17.99
CA SER A 450 -39.69 10.28 18.99
C SER A 450 -38.67 10.91 19.93
N TYR A 451 -38.76 12.22 20.15
CA TYR A 451 -37.86 12.99 21.02
C TYR A 451 -38.41 13.19 22.44
N ALA A 452 -39.63 12.73 22.73
CA ALA A 452 -40.27 12.86 24.04
C ALA A 452 -40.06 11.61 24.91
N SER A 453 -39.64 11.77 26.16
CA SER A 453 -39.52 10.63 27.11
C SER A 453 -40.88 10.15 27.61
N PRO A 454 -41.10 8.83 27.78
CA PRO A 454 -42.36 8.34 28.33
C PRO A 454 -42.39 8.59 29.84
N ALA A 455 -43.24 9.53 30.29
CA ALA A 455 -43.59 9.70 31.69
C ALA A 455 -45.06 9.31 31.88
N GLY A 456 -45.27 8.28 32.70
CA GLY A 456 -46.50 8.03 33.45
C GLY A 456 -47.56 7.20 32.75
N LEU A 457 -47.72 5.94 33.16
CA LEU A 457 -49.05 5.33 33.26
C LEU A 457 -49.11 4.34 34.44
N ASN A 458 -50.08 4.63 35.31
CA ASN A 458 -50.37 4.00 36.58
C ASN A 458 -51.20 2.70 36.41
N GLY A 459 -50.76 1.63 37.09
CA GLY A 459 -51.58 0.58 37.72
C GLY A 459 -52.48 -0.33 36.85
N PRO A 460 -53.12 -1.38 37.42
CA PRO A 460 -53.10 -1.81 38.82
C PRO A 460 -52.63 -3.26 39.04
N LEU A 461 -52.32 -3.54 40.30
CA LEU A 461 -51.87 -4.80 40.88
C LEU A 461 -53.05 -5.75 41.17
N SER A 462 -52.88 -7.07 40.97
CA SER A 462 -53.56 -8.09 41.80
C SER A 462 -52.80 -9.43 41.88
N LYS A 463 -52.15 -9.65 43.05
CA LYS A 463 -52.10 -10.83 43.95
C LYS A 463 -51.48 -12.22 43.52
N PRO A 464 -50.97 -13.02 44.51
CA PRO A 464 -49.54 -13.39 44.58
C PRO A 464 -49.22 -14.85 45.00
N THR A 465 -48.26 -15.57 44.38
CA THR A 465 -47.63 -16.78 45.01
C THR A 465 -46.27 -17.23 44.42
N LEU A 466 -45.42 -16.34 43.88
CA LEU A 466 -44.11 -16.76 43.33
C LEU A 466 -42.94 -15.84 43.73
N ILE A 467 -42.93 -15.35 44.97
CA ILE A 467 -41.95 -14.38 45.51
C ILE A 467 -40.82 -15.13 46.23
N GLY A 468 -39.99 -15.85 45.49
CA GLY A 468 -38.83 -16.54 46.08
C GLY A 468 -37.68 -16.74 45.10
N VAL A 469 -37.97 -17.24 43.90
CA VAL A 469 -36.93 -17.60 42.91
C VAL A 469 -36.67 -16.46 41.91
N THR A 470 -37.68 -15.63 41.61
CA THR A 470 -37.57 -14.50 40.68
C THR A 470 -36.78 -13.32 41.22
N VAL A 471 -36.82 -13.05 42.52
CA VAL A 471 -36.07 -11.92 43.12
C VAL A 471 -34.56 -12.18 43.06
N GLY A 472 -34.11 -13.42 43.26
CA GLY A 472 -32.69 -13.78 43.15
C GLY A 472 -32.14 -13.64 41.73
N ILE A 473 -32.91 -14.05 40.73
CA ILE A 473 -32.51 -13.96 39.31
C ILE A 473 -32.51 -12.50 38.84
N ILE A 474 -33.51 -11.69 39.22
CA ILE A 474 -33.58 -10.28 38.85
C ILE A 474 -32.42 -9.48 39.48
N LEU A 475 -32.03 -9.79 40.72
CA LEU A 475 -30.92 -9.13 41.39
C LEU A 475 -29.56 -9.51 40.78
N LEU A 476 -29.39 -10.77 40.37
CA LEU A 476 -28.21 -11.23 39.64
C LEU A 476 -28.12 -10.61 38.23
N VAL A 477 -29.24 -10.50 37.53
CA VAL A 477 -29.32 -9.84 36.22
C VAL A 477 -29.07 -8.34 36.34
N LEU A 478 -29.58 -7.66 37.37
CA LEU A 478 -29.29 -6.25 37.62
C LEU A 478 -27.81 -6.00 37.95
N VAL A 479 -27.18 -6.88 38.73
CA VAL A 479 -25.74 -6.81 39.01
C VAL A 479 -24.94 -7.08 37.73
N PHE A 480 -25.33 -8.06 36.93
CA PHE A 480 -24.68 -8.36 35.64
C PHE A 480 -24.84 -7.22 34.63
N VAL A 481 -26.02 -6.60 34.56
CA VAL A 481 -26.29 -5.43 33.72
C VAL A 481 -25.52 -4.20 34.21
N ALA A 482 -25.45 -3.96 35.53
CA ALA A 482 -24.62 -2.91 36.10
C ALA A 482 -23.12 -3.14 35.81
N PHE A 483 -22.67 -4.39 35.88
CA PHE A 483 -21.30 -4.78 35.54
C PHE A 483 -21.04 -4.63 34.04
N LEU A 484 -21.99 -4.98 33.17
CA LEU A 484 -21.91 -4.76 31.72
C LEU A 484 -21.94 -3.27 31.36
N ILE A 485 -22.74 -2.46 32.04
CA ILE A 485 -22.77 -1.00 31.86
C ILE A 485 -21.47 -0.39 32.36
N ALA A 486 -20.93 -0.82 33.50
CA ALA A 486 -19.64 -0.37 34.02
C ALA A 486 -18.49 -0.82 33.11
N TYR A 487 -18.53 -2.05 32.59
CA TYR A 487 -17.55 -2.58 31.64
C TYR A 487 -17.63 -1.84 30.31
N ARG A 488 -18.84 -1.59 29.77
CA ARG A 488 -19.03 -0.79 28.55
C ARG A 488 -18.59 0.66 28.77
N ARG A 489 -18.93 1.29 29.90
CA ARG A 489 -18.44 2.63 30.25
C ARG A 489 -16.91 2.67 30.31
N LYS A 490 -16.29 1.75 31.05
CA LYS A 490 -14.83 1.67 31.19
C LYS A 490 -14.14 1.35 29.85
N SER A 491 -14.73 0.50 29.03
CA SER A 491 -14.24 0.18 27.68
C SER A 491 -14.39 1.36 26.73
N THR A 492 -15.52 2.07 26.74
CA THR A 492 -15.72 3.30 25.94
C THR A 492 -14.80 4.43 26.38
N GLU A 493 -14.55 4.56 27.69
CA GLU A 493 -13.62 5.54 28.25
C GLU A 493 -12.17 5.22 27.84
N SER A 494 -11.77 3.95 27.94
CA SER A 494 -10.45 3.47 27.49
C SER A 494 -10.26 3.69 25.98
N ASN A 495 -11.27 3.38 25.16
CA ASN A 495 -11.21 3.57 23.71
C ASN A 495 -11.18 5.06 23.34
N ARG A 496 -11.88 5.92 24.08
CA ARG A 496 -11.83 7.38 23.88
C ARG A 496 -10.46 7.94 24.25
N VAL A 497 -9.87 7.49 25.36
CA VAL A 497 -8.50 7.88 25.74
C VAL A 497 -7.50 7.43 24.67
N LEU A 498 -7.63 6.21 24.14
CA LEU A 498 -6.80 5.71 23.04
C LEU A 498 -6.95 6.57 21.77
N LYS A 499 -8.17 6.85 21.33
CA LYS A 499 -8.43 7.70 20.15
C LYS A 499 -7.87 9.11 20.33
N ASN A 500 -8.10 9.71 21.49
CA ASN A 500 -7.54 11.02 21.80
C ASN A 500 -6.00 10.99 21.79
N MET A 501 -5.35 9.95 22.33
CA MET A 501 -3.90 9.80 22.28
C MET A 501 -3.38 9.64 20.86
N GLN A 502 -4.08 8.89 20.01
CA GLN A 502 -3.74 8.70 18.59
C GLN A 502 -3.89 10.02 17.82
N GLU A 503 -5.00 10.75 17.97
CA GLU A 503 -5.21 12.07 17.35
C GLU A 503 -4.15 13.09 17.79
N GLN A 504 -3.79 13.11 19.08
CA GLN A 504 -2.71 13.98 19.58
C GLN A 504 -1.37 13.64 18.94
N MET A 505 -1.07 12.35 18.75
CA MET A 505 0.14 11.91 18.06
C MET A 505 0.10 12.28 16.57
N ASP A 506 -1.05 12.18 15.92
CA ASP A 506 -1.24 12.56 14.51
C ASP A 506 -0.98 14.05 14.27
N ILE A 507 -1.48 14.91 15.16
CA ILE A 507 -1.23 16.36 15.10
C ILE A 507 0.26 16.67 15.23
N LEU A 508 0.95 15.98 16.14
CA LEU A 508 2.39 16.15 16.35
C LEU A 508 3.21 15.62 15.16
N GLU A 509 2.83 14.46 14.62
CA GLU A 509 3.45 13.88 13.43
C GLU A 509 3.28 14.81 12.23
N LEU A 510 2.08 15.36 12.00
CA LEU A 510 1.83 16.33 10.92
C LEU A 510 2.66 17.61 11.08
N ARG A 511 2.87 18.10 12.31
CA ARG A 511 3.71 19.27 12.57
C ARG A 511 5.17 19.02 12.18
N VAL A 512 5.68 17.82 12.46
CA VAL A 512 7.09 17.45 12.20
C VAL A 512 7.28 16.82 10.81
N ALA A 513 6.21 16.47 10.09
CA ALA A 513 6.30 15.76 8.80
C ALA A 513 7.06 16.54 7.72
N ALA A 514 6.92 17.87 7.68
CA ALA A 514 7.67 18.72 6.74
C ALA A 514 9.17 18.74 7.10
N GLU A 515 9.49 18.93 8.39
CA GLU A 515 10.87 18.89 8.90
C GLU A 515 11.51 17.50 8.71
N CYS A 516 10.75 16.42 8.88
CA CYS A 516 11.20 15.06 8.60
C CYS A 516 11.54 14.85 7.14
N LYS A 517 10.71 15.35 6.21
CA LYS A 517 10.97 15.20 4.77
C LYS A 517 12.21 15.97 4.34
N GLU A 518 12.42 17.16 4.89
CA GLU A 518 13.62 17.94 4.64
C GLU A 518 14.87 17.27 5.27
N ALA A 519 14.79 16.87 6.53
CA ALA A 519 15.88 16.15 7.22
C ALA A 519 16.19 14.80 6.57
N PHE A 520 15.17 14.10 6.06
CA PHE A 520 15.32 12.86 5.30
C PHE A 520 15.96 13.12 3.94
N ALA A 521 15.55 14.16 3.22
CA ALA A 521 16.20 14.53 1.96
C ALA A 521 17.67 14.91 2.18
N GLU A 522 17.98 15.65 3.24
CA GLU A 522 19.35 15.98 3.63
C GLU A 522 20.16 14.73 3.98
N LEU A 523 19.63 13.85 4.86
CA LEU A 523 20.29 12.58 5.20
C LEU A 523 20.43 11.69 3.97
N GLN A 524 19.46 11.66 3.07
CA GLN A 524 19.52 10.87 1.85
C GLN A 524 20.58 11.42 0.89
N THR A 525 20.73 12.74 0.75
CA THR A 525 21.84 13.33 -0.03
C THR A 525 23.20 12.97 0.56
N GLU A 526 23.36 13.06 1.88
CA GLU A 526 24.61 12.66 2.54
C GLU A 526 24.85 11.13 2.45
N MET A 527 23.79 10.32 2.53
CA MET A 527 23.85 8.86 2.34
C MET A 527 24.15 8.49 0.89
N THR A 528 23.67 9.22 -0.11
CA THR A 528 23.99 8.96 -1.53
C THR A 528 25.44 9.25 -1.83
N ASP A 529 26.02 10.31 -1.26
CA ASP A 529 27.47 10.56 -1.33
C ASP A 529 28.26 9.41 -0.69
N LEU A 530 27.79 8.96 0.48
CA LEU A 530 28.33 7.81 1.19
C LEU A 530 28.16 6.47 0.47
N THR A 531 27.11 6.32 -0.35
CA THR A 531 26.81 5.14 -1.17
C THR A 531 27.64 5.14 -2.45
N GLY A 532 27.92 6.32 -3.01
CA GLY A 532 28.94 6.51 -4.04
C GLY A 532 30.30 5.99 -3.57
N ASP A 533 30.72 6.34 -2.34
CA ASP A 533 31.96 5.84 -1.75
C ASP A 533 31.94 4.31 -1.48
N LEU A 534 30.78 3.74 -1.14
CA LEU A 534 30.61 2.29 -0.93
C LEU A 534 30.85 1.47 -2.21
N THR A 535 30.65 2.05 -3.39
CA THR A 535 31.00 1.39 -4.66
C THR A 535 32.51 1.19 -4.84
N SER A 536 33.34 1.97 -4.13
CA SER A 536 34.81 1.89 -4.18
C SER A 536 35.43 1.03 -3.06
N GLY A 537 34.86 1.06 -1.84
CA GLY A 537 35.40 0.37 -0.65
C GLY A 537 34.63 -0.88 -0.20
N GLY A 538 33.40 -1.10 -0.68
CA GLY A 538 32.54 -2.20 -0.25
C GLY A 538 32.04 -2.09 1.20
N ILE A 539 31.09 -2.95 1.57
CA ILE A 539 30.61 -3.06 2.95
C ILE A 539 31.61 -3.91 3.76
N PRO A 540 32.05 -3.47 4.97
CA PRO A 540 33.06 -4.17 5.76
C PRO A 540 32.47 -5.39 6.50
N PHE A 541 32.04 -6.41 5.75
CA PHE A 541 31.59 -7.67 6.32
C PHE A 541 32.73 -8.39 7.05
N LEU A 542 32.44 -8.93 8.24
CA LEU A 542 33.32 -9.85 8.93
C LEU A 542 33.40 -11.18 8.17
N ASP A 543 34.56 -11.83 8.23
CA ASP A 543 34.75 -13.20 7.74
C ASP A 543 33.83 -14.17 8.49
N TYR A 544 33.46 -15.27 7.83
CA TYR A 544 32.54 -16.27 8.36
C TYR A 544 32.92 -16.72 9.78
N ARG A 545 34.21 -16.99 9.98
CA ARG A 545 34.78 -17.41 11.27
C ARG A 545 34.52 -16.39 12.37
N THR A 546 34.87 -15.11 12.17
CA THR A 546 34.67 -14.06 13.19
C THR A 546 33.20 -13.79 13.44
N TYR A 547 32.37 -13.77 12.38
CA TYR A 547 30.91 -13.66 12.49
C TYR A 547 30.32 -14.77 13.36
N ALA A 548 30.65 -16.03 13.06
CA ALA A 548 30.18 -17.18 13.82
C ALA A 548 30.65 -17.14 15.27
N MET A 549 31.91 -16.79 15.52
CA MET A 549 32.46 -16.66 16.88
C MET A 549 31.71 -15.63 17.72
N LYS A 550 31.41 -14.46 17.16
CA LYS A 550 30.67 -13.41 17.88
C LYS A 550 29.27 -13.84 18.31
N ILE A 551 28.64 -14.79 17.61
CA ILE A 551 27.28 -15.26 17.91
C ILE A 551 27.28 -16.51 18.81
N LEU A 552 28.23 -17.42 18.58
CA LEU A 552 28.37 -18.64 19.37
C LEU A 552 28.93 -18.35 20.77
N PHE A 553 29.94 -17.49 20.84
CA PHE A 553 30.67 -17.11 22.05
C PHE A 553 30.72 -15.58 22.20
N PRO A 554 29.59 -14.94 22.50
CA PRO A 554 29.54 -13.49 22.63
C PRO A 554 30.44 -13.01 23.78
N ASN A 555 31.17 -11.91 23.53
CA ASN A 555 32.10 -11.24 24.47
C ASN A 555 33.39 -12.01 24.79
N ILE A 556 33.79 -12.98 23.95
CA ILE A 556 35.09 -13.67 24.06
C ILE A 556 35.84 -13.51 22.75
N ASP A 557 36.80 -12.58 22.70
CA ASP A 557 37.56 -12.30 21.49
C ASP A 557 38.62 -13.39 21.19
N ASP A 558 39.25 -13.96 22.23
CA ASP A 558 40.25 -15.04 22.13
C ASP A 558 39.71 -16.36 22.70
N HIS A 559 38.89 -17.06 21.92
CA HIS A 559 38.34 -18.34 22.33
C HIS A 559 39.31 -19.52 22.03
N VAL A 560 39.28 -20.55 22.88
CA VAL A 560 40.15 -21.74 22.76
C VAL A 560 40.00 -22.49 21.42
N VAL A 561 38.83 -22.39 20.79
CA VAL A 561 38.53 -23.05 19.49
C VAL A 561 39.22 -22.40 18.29
N LEU A 562 39.81 -21.21 18.47
CA LEU A 562 40.61 -20.52 17.46
C LEU A 562 42.12 -20.78 17.60
N GLN A 563 42.52 -21.45 18.68
CA GLN A 563 43.93 -21.73 18.98
C GLN A 563 44.37 -23.03 18.30
N TRP A 564 45.27 -22.92 17.32
CA TRP A 564 45.81 -24.06 16.58
C TRP A 564 47.01 -24.70 17.28
N GLU A 565 47.82 -23.91 17.97
CA GLU A 565 49.04 -24.36 18.65
C GLU A 565 48.76 -24.69 20.13
N ARG A 566 48.32 -25.91 20.41
CA ARG A 566 48.25 -26.46 21.77
C ARG A 566 48.99 -27.80 21.89
N PRO A 567 50.26 -27.80 22.31
CA PRO A 567 51.07 -29.02 22.46
C PRO A 567 50.45 -30.08 23.38
N GLU A 568 49.66 -29.66 24.37
CA GLU A 568 48.94 -30.54 25.29
C GLU A 568 47.85 -31.37 24.60
N LEU A 569 47.21 -30.82 23.56
CA LEU A 569 46.15 -31.51 22.81
C LEU A 569 46.73 -32.50 21.79
N LEU A 570 47.94 -32.24 21.26
CA LEU A 570 48.66 -33.23 20.43
C LEU A 570 48.94 -34.51 21.20
N ARG A 571 49.26 -34.42 22.50
CA ARG A 571 49.48 -35.61 23.34
C ARG A 571 48.20 -36.39 23.61
N LYS A 572 47.04 -35.74 23.55
CA LYS A 572 45.70 -36.31 23.82
C LYS A 572 44.91 -36.61 22.54
N GLU A 573 45.52 -36.48 21.37
CA GLU A 573 44.86 -36.54 20.07
C GLU A 573 44.15 -37.89 19.86
N LYS A 574 44.78 -38.98 20.30
CA LYS A 574 44.23 -40.33 20.15
C LYS A 574 42.93 -40.51 20.96
N GLY A 575 42.92 -40.04 22.22
CA GLY A 575 41.73 -40.05 23.06
C GLY A 575 40.63 -39.13 22.52
N LEU A 576 40.97 -37.92 22.07
CA LEU A 576 40.04 -36.97 21.46
C LEU A 576 39.43 -37.50 20.16
N ARG A 577 40.18 -38.25 19.34
CA ARG A 577 39.65 -38.87 18.13
C ARG A 577 38.60 -39.93 18.44
N LEU A 578 38.84 -40.75 19.46
CA LEU A 578 37.86 -41.76 19.93
C LEU A 578 36.63 -41.09 20.55
N PHE A 579 36.81 -40.01 21.31
CA PHE A 579 35.69 -39.21 21.82
C PHE A 579 34.89 -38.56 20.68
N GLY A 580 35.55 -38.04 19.65
CA GLY A 580 34.91 -37.54 18.44
C GLY A 580 34.07 -38.61 17.74
N GLN A 581 34.54 -39.86 17.68
CA GLN A 581 33.75 -40.99 17.16
C GLN A 581 32.50 -41.28 18.01
N LEU A 582 32.56 -41.10 19.33
CA LEU A 582 31.39 -41.19 20.20
C LEU A 582 30.41 -40.04 19.93
N ILE A 583 30.89 -38.80 19.77
CA ILE A 583 30.02 -37.66 19.44
C ILE A 583 29.33 -37.84 18.07
N MET A 584 30.00 -38.49 17.11
CA MET A 584 29.43 -38.85 15.81
C MET A 584 28.47 -40.06 15.87
N ASN A 585 28.20 -40.61 17.05
CA ASN A 585 27.20 -41.64 17.26
C ASN A 585 25.88 -41.03 17.75
N LYS A 586 24.80 -41.21 16.99
CA LYS A 586 23.48 -40.60 17.27
C LYS A 586 22.98 -40.93 18.67
N THR A 587 23.03 -42.20 19.06
CA THR A 587 22.57 -42.65 20.39
C THR A 587 23.40 -42.03 21.51
N PHE A 588 24.73 -42.03 21.38
CA PHE A 588 25.60 -41.43 22.38
C PHE A 588 25.33 -39.93 22.57
N LEU A 589 25.26 -39.16 21.48
CA LEU A 589 25.12 -37.71 21.56
C LEU A 589 23.76 -37.29 22.15
N LEU A 590 22.68 -37.97 21.78
CA LEU A 590 21.36 -37.72 22.35
C LEU A 590 21.34 -38.02 23.85
N LEU A 591 21.86 -39.18 24.27
CA LEU A 591 21.95 -39.53 25.69
C LEU A 591 22.85 -38.57 26.45
N PHE A 592 23.99 -38.17 25.88
CA PHE A 592 24.89 -37.20 26.47
C PHE A 592 24.20 -35.86 26.76
N ILE A 593 23.48 -35.29 25.79
CA ILE A 593 22.74 -34.03 25.97
C ILE A 593 21.64 -34.20 27.01
N ARG A 594 20.86 -35.29 26.95
CA ARG A 594 19.77 -35.56 27.91
C ARG A 594 20.29 -35.68 29.34
N THR A 595 21.40 -36.39 29.56
CA THR A 595 22.01 -36.52 30.89
C THR A 595 22.44 -35.15 31.42
N LEU A 596 23.10 -34.31 30.59
CA LEU A 596 23.50 -32.97 31.00
C LEU A 596 22.30 -32.08 31.36
N GLU A 597 21.25 -32.07 30.54
CA GLU A 597 20.06 -31.24 30.77
C GLU A 597 19.22 -31.69 31.97
N SER A 598 19.21 -32.99 32.27
CA SER A 598 18.52 -33.54 33.44
C SER A 598 19.13 -33.08 34.77
N ASN A 599 20.40 -32.66 34.75
CA ASN A 599 21.12 -32.27 35.95
C ASN A 599 20.79 -30.82 36.38
N ARG A 600 20.36 -30.64 37.63
CA ARG A 600 20.01 -29.33 38.20
C ARG A 600 21.18 -28.36 38.33
N TYR A 601 22.41 -28.86 38.42
CA TYR A 601 23.63 -28.04 38.49
C TYR A 601 24.13 -27.60 37.11
N PHE A 602 23.47 -28.02 36.03
CA PHE A 602 23.80 -27.58 34.68
C PHE A 602 23.17 -26.21 34.41
N SER A 603 24.00 -25.16 34.42
CA SER A 603 23.52 -23.78 34.35
C SER A 603 23.09 -23.37 32.93
N MET A 604 22.35 -22.26 32.82
CA MET A 604 21.99 -21.68 31.51
C MET A 604 23.22 -21.30 30.68
N ARG A 605 24.31 -20.87 31.33
CA ARG A 605 25.59 -20.57 30.66
C ARG A 605 26.22 -21.85 30.13
N ASP A 606 26.20 -22.93 30.90
CA ASP A 606 26.72 -24.23 30.47
C ASP A 606 25.94 -24.81 29.29
N ARG A 607 24.60 -24.69 29.29
CA ARG A 607 23.75 -25.08 28.16
C ARG A 607 24.16 -24.37 26.87
N VAL A 608 24.31 -23.05 26.94
CA VAL A 608 24.71 -22.24 25.80
C VAL A 608 26.11 -22.61 25.32
N ASN A 609 27.05 -22.82 26.25
CA ASN A 609 28.43 -23.18 25.93
C ASN A 609 28.51 -24.57 25.27
N VAL A 610 27.88 -25.59 25.86
CA VAL A 610 27.85 -26.95 25.32
C VAL A 610 27.18 -26.98 23.94
N ALA A 611 26.05 -26.27 23.75
CA ALA A 611 25.42 -26.14 22.45
C ALA A 611 26.39 -25.54 21.41
N SER A 612 27.04 -24.42 21.73
CA SER A 612 28.01 -23.79 20.81
C SER A 612 29.19 -24.71 20.49
N LEU A 613 29.73 -25.45 21.47
CA LEU A 613 30.83 -26.40 21.28
C LEU A 613 30.41 -27.60 20.41
N ILE A 614 29.20 -28.13 20.59
CA ILE A 614 28.63 -29.20 19.75
C ILE A 614 28.51 -28.69 18.31
N MET A 615 27.96 -27.49 18.12
CA MET A 615 27.79 -26.90 16.79
C MET A 615 29.13 -26.70 16.08
N VAL A 616 30.17 -26.22 16.79
CA VAL A 616 31.55 -26.12 16.24
C VAL A 616 32.11 -27.50 15.89
N THR A 617 31.92 -28.50 16.75
CA THR A 617 32.40 -29.87 16.52
C THR A 617 31.74 -30.52 15.31
N LEU A 618 30.45 -30.25 15.10
CA LEU A 618 29.64 -30.84 14.03
C LEU A 618 29.59 -29.97 12.75
N GLN A 619 30.27 -28.83 12.71
CA GLN A 619 30.29 -27.90 11.55
C GLN A 619 30.70 -28.60 10.24
N SER A 620 31.65 -29.54 10.32
CA SER A 620 32.13 -30.32 9.16
C SER A 620 31.16 -31.44 8.73
N LYS A 621 30.06 -31.65 9.48
CA LYS A 621 29.05 -32.69 9.28
C LYS A 621 27.64 -32.14 9.57
N MET A 622 27.26 -31.08 8.86
CA MET A 622 25.98 -30.38 9.07
C MET A 622 24.75 -31.24 8.80
N GLU A 623 24.84 -32.25 7.93
CA GLU A 623 23.78 -33.26 7.74
C GLU A 623 23.45 -33.99 9.04
N TYR A 624 24.49 -34.55 9.69
CA TYR A 624 24.36 -35.23 10.99
C TYR A 624 23.92 -34.25 12.08
N CYS A 625 24.48 -33.04 12.11
CA CYS A 625 24.06 -31.98 13.03
C CYS A 625 22.55 -31.68 12.92
N THR A 626 22.05 -31.59 11.69
CA THR A 626 20.64 -31.27 11.41
C THR A 626 19.72 -32.41 11.86
N ASP A 627 20.10 -33.67 11.64
CA ASP A 627 19.32 -34.82 12.14
C ASP A 627 19.25 -34.86 13.68
N ILE A 628 20.38 -34.61 14.36
CA ILE A 628 20.42 -34.50 15.83
C ILE A 628 19.55 -33.34 16.31
N LEU A 629 19.65 -32.17 15.68
CA LEU A 629 18.86 -30.99 16.02
C LEU A 629 17.35 -31.25 15.86
N LYS A 630 16.92 -31.84 14.74
CA LYS A 630 15.51 -32.20 14.52
C LYS A 630 15.00 -33.16 15.59
N THR A 631 15.81 -34.18 15.93
CA THR A 631 15.46 -35.17 16.96
C THR A 631 15.29 -34.50 18.33
N LEU A 632 16.24 -33.65 18.73
CA LEU A 632 16.18 -32.92 20.01
C LEU A 632 15.03 -31.91 20.06
N LEU A 633 14.72 -31.24 18.95
CA LEU A 633 13.58 -30.32 18.87
C LEU A 633 12.24 -31.06 18.95
N ALA A 634 12.11 -32.22 18.29
CA ALA A 634 10.93 -33.06 18.39
C ALA A 634 10.70 -33.53 19.83
N GLU A 635 11.75 -33.99 20.52
CA GLU A 635 11.67 -34.36 21.95
C GLU A 635 11.29 -33.18 22.85
N LEU A 636 11.81 -31.98 22.55
CA LEU A 636 11.45 -30.76 23.28
C LEU A 636 9.98 -30.39 23.08
N ILE A 637 9.46 -30.53 21.85
CA ILE A 637 8.05 -30.29 21.51
C ILE A 637 7.17 -31.31 22.24
N GLU A 638 7.49 -32.59 22.15
CA GLU A 638 6.75 -33.68 22.79
C GLU A 638 6.67 -33.46 24.31
N LYS A 639 7.80 -33.19 24.96
CA LYS A 639 7.85 -32.90 26.40
C LYS A 639 7.05 -31.65 26.79
N CYS A 640 7.02 -30.64 25.91
CA CYS A 640 6.22 -29.43 26.13
C CYS A 640 4.72 -29.74 26.07
N MET A 641 4.29 -30.58 25.12
CA MET A 641 2.91 -31.02 24.97
C MET A 641 2.46 -31.90 26.15
N GLU A 642 3.31 -32.84 26.59
CA GLU A 642 3.02 -33.71 27.74
C GLU A 642 2.99 -32.95 29.08
N GLY A 643 3.87 -31.96 29.23
CA GLY A 643 4.06 -31.20 30.48
C GLY A 643 2.92 -30.24 30.86
N LYS A 644 1.78 -30.25 30.15
CA LYS A 644 0.65 -29.31 30.29
C LYS A 644 1.05 -27.83 30.17
N SER A 645 2.21 -27.56 29.58
CA SER A 645 2.66 -26.19 29.32
C SER A 645 1.95 -25.64 28.09
N HIS A 646 1.68 -24.33 28.08
CA HIS A 646 0.93 -23.73 26.98
C HIS A 646 1.77 -23.78 25.68
N PRO A 647 1.28 -24.34 24.56
CA PRO A 647 2.07 -24.54 23.33
C PRO A 647 2.74 -23.28 22.79
N LYS A 648 2.10 -22.11 22.90
CA LYS A 648 2.67 -20.79 22.51
C LYS A 648 3.93 -20.37 23.31
N LEU A 649 4.27 -21.06 24.40
CA LEU A 649 5.47 -20.75 25.21
C LEU A 649 6.72 -21.49 24.71
N LEU A 650 6.58 -22.47 23.82
CA LEU A 650 7.70 -23.20 23.25
C LEU A 650 8.65 -22.25 22.48
N LEU A 651 9.96 -22.49 22.57
CA LEU A 651 11.03 -21.68 21.96
C LEU A 651 11.13 -20.22 22.45
N ARG A 652 10.28 -19.80 23.42
CA ARG A 652 10.21 -18.41 23.88
C ARG A 652 11.43 -17.98 24.70
N ARG A 653 12.09 -18.88 25.42
CA ARG A 653 13.32 -18.63 26.18
C ARG A 653 14.34 -19.71 25.88
N THR A 654 15.63 -19.38 25.74
CA THR A 654 16.68 -20.36 25.46
C THR A 654 17.00 -21.17 26.72
N GLU A 655 16.14 -22.14 27.05
CA GLU A 655 16.23 -22.94 28.27
C GLU A 655 16.83 -24.33 28.01
N SER A 656 16.97 -24.72 26.75
CA SER A 656 17.57 -25.98 26.29
C SER A 656 18.81 -25.77 25.39
N VAL A 657 19.63 -26.81 25.30
CA VAL A 657 20.74 -26.97 24.37
C VAL A 657 20.22 -26.93 22.93
N ALA A 658 19.09 -27.59 22.66
CA ALA A 658 18.46 -27.65 21.34
C ALA A 658 18.10 -26.26 20.78
N GLU A 659 17.54 -25.36 21.60
CA GLU A 659 17.20 -24.00 21.20
C GLU A 659 18.43 -23.16 20.84
N LYS A 660 19.53 -23.32 21.57
CA LYS A 660 20.79 -22.64 21.24
C LYS A 660 21.43 -23.25 19.99
N MET A 661 21.37 -24.58 19.82
CA MET A 661 21.81 -25.25 18.60
C MET A 661 21.02 -24.78 17.39
N LEU A 662 19.70 -24.60 17.50
CA LEU A 662 18.85 -24.06 16.43
C LEU A 662 19.28 -22.65 16.01
N SER A 663 19.55 -21.78 16.99
CA SER A 663 20.03 -20.41 16.73
C SER A 663 21.40 -20.41 16.02
N ALA A 664 22.30 -21.32 16.43
CA ALA A 664 23.61 -21.52 15.80
C ALA A 664 23.49 -22.13 14.39
N TRP A 665 22.55 -23.03 14.18
CA TRP A 665 22.28 -23.64 12.88
C TRP A 665 21.83 -22.61 11.85
N PHE A 666 20.88 -21.73 12.22
CA PHE A 666 20.53 -20.58 11.38
C PHE A 666 21.70 -19.63 11.17
N THR A 667 22.56 -19.45 12.17
CA THR A 667 23.76 -18.60 12.03
C THR A 667 24.67 -19.09 10.92
N PHE A 668 24.94 -20.38 10.85
CA PHE A 668 25.77 -20.95 9.79
C PHE A 668 25.11 -20.84 8.42
N LEU A 669 23.85 -21.25 8.30
CA LEU A 669 23.20 -21.39 6.99
C LEU A 669 22.66 -20.07 6.40
N LEU A 670 22.47 -19.03 7.21
CA LEU A 670 21.98 -17.74 6.75
C LEU A 670 23.09 -16.71 6.49
N TYR A 671 24.36 -17.06 6.68
CA TYR A 671 25.47 -16.12 6.45
C TYR A 671 25.54 -15.64 4.99
N LYS A 672 25.31 -16.54 4.02
CA LYS A 672 25.27 -16.17 2.60
C LYS A 672 24.13 -15.19 2.30
N PHE A 673 22.92 -15.48 2.80
CA PHE A 673 21.76 -14.58 2.67
C PHE A 673 22.01 -13.22 3.32
N LEU A 674 22.67 -13.21 4.47
CA LEU A 674 23.07 -11.99 5.16
C LEU A 674 24.06 -11.18 4.34
N ARG A 675 25.03 -11.81 3.65
CA ARG A 675 25.98 -11.09 2.80
C ARG A 675 25.37 -10.57 1.50
N GLU A 676 24.50 -11.34 0.88
CA GLU A 676 23.98 -11.06 -0.47
C GLU A 676 22.71 -10.19 -0.46
N CYS A 677 21.91 -10.26 0.60
CA CYS A 677 20.58 -9.60 0.64
C CYS A 677 20.43 -8.67 1.85
N ALA A 678 20.39 -9.22 3.07
CA ALA A 678 19.97 -8.48 4.27
C ALA A 678 21.07 -7.57 4.88
N GLY A 679 22.34 -7.78 4.52
CA GLY A 679 23.48 -7.07 5.10
C GLY A 679 23.57 -5.63 4.65
N GLU A 680 23.27 -5.34 3.38
CA GLU A 680 23.24 -3.97 2.85
C GLU A 680 22.23 -3.08 3.59
N PRO A 681 20.94 -3.42 3.69
CA PRO A 681 19.97 -2.58 4.41
C PRO A 681 20.29 -2.49 5.91
N LEU A 682 20.83 -3.55 6.53
CA LEU A 682 21.24 -3.51 7.94
C LEU A 682 22.41 -2.53 8.16
N PHE A 683 23.41 -2.55 7.27
CA PHE A 683 24.53 -1.63 7.34
C PHE A 683 24.09 -0.18 7.08
N MET A 684 23.21 0.03 6.10
CA MET A 684 22.65 1.35 5.79
C MET A 684 21.84 1.91 6.96
N LEU A 685 21.03 1.09 7.63
CA LEU A 685 20.32 1.50 8.85
C LEU A 685 21.29 1.92 9.96
N PHE A 686 22.32 1.12 10.23
CA PHE A 686 23.34 1.46 11.22
C PHE A 686 24.03 2.80 10.89
N ARG A 687 24.41 2.99 9.63
CA ARG A 687 25.11 4.19 9.16
C ARG A 687 24.23 5.44 9.22
N ALA A 688 22.98 5.32 8.76
CA ALA A 688 21.98 6.37 8.85
C ALA A 688 21.72 6.77 10.31
N MET A 689 21.60 5.79 11.21
CA MET A 689 21.37 6.02 12.63
C MET A 689 22.56 6.71 13.29
N LYS A 690 23.79 6.25 13.04
CA LYS A 690 25.00 6.89 13.56
C LYS A 690 25.11 8.34 13.10
N GLN A 691 24.90 8.58 11.80
CA GLN A 691 24.97 9.92 11.23
C GLN A 691 23.89 10.87 11.76
N GLN A 692 22.66 10.38 11.91
CA GLN A 692 21.57 11.16 12.47
C GLN A 692 21.82 11.55 13.93
N VAL A 693 22.38 10.64 14.73
CA VAL A 693 22.75 10.92 16.13
C VAL A 693 23.88 11.96 16.20
N ASP A 694 24.93 11.78 15.38
CA ASP A 694 26.14 12.62 15.40
C ASP A 694 25.91 14.05 14.87
N LYS A 695 24.78 14.30 14.19
CA LYS A 695 24.33 15.64 13.75
C LYS A 695 23.92 16.53 14.92
N GLY A 696 23.56 15.96 16.07
CA GLY A 696 23.15 16.68 17.28
C GLY A 696 24.13 16.50 18.43
N PRO A 697 24.01 17.31 19.51
CA PRO A 697 24.82 17.13 20.71
C PRO A 697 24.63 15.75 21.33
N VAL A 698 25.75 15.12 21.71
CA VAL A 698 25.80 13.84 22.42
C VAL A 698 26.59 14.03 23.71
N ASP A 699 26.01 13.67 24.85
CA ASP A 699 26.70 13.70 26.14
C ASP A 699 27.69 12.52 26.24
N ALA A 700 28.96 12.81 26.51
CA ALA A 700 30.02 11.80 26.50
C ALA A 700 30.01 10.89 27.74
N ILE A 701 29.31 11.28 28.81
CA ILE A 701 29.25 10.57 30.08
C ILE A 701 27.96 9.74 30.16
N THR A 702 26.80 10.37 29.96
CA THR A 702 25.48 9.72 30.06
C THR A 702 25.10 8.96 28.79
N SER A 703 25.78 9.26 27.67
CA SER A 703 25.43 8.79 26.33
C SER A 703 24.01 9.19 25.89
N GLU A 704 23.48 10.29 26.45
CA GLU A 704 22.23 10.89 25.98
C GLU A 704 22.50 11.73 24.71
N ALA A 705 21.58 11.74 23.76
CA ALA A 705 21.69 12.53 22.54
C ALA A 705 20.45 13.37 22.26
N ARG A 706 20.62 14.45 21.48
CA ARG A 706 19.49 15.27 21.02
C ARG A 706 18.59 14.52 20.03
N TYR A 707 19.19 13.82 19.08
CA TYR A 707 18.51 12.98 18.08
C TYR A 707 18.62 11.52 18.50
N SER A 708 17.75 11.11 19.42
CA SER A 708 17.64 9.73 19.89
C SER A 708 16.32 9.14 19.43
N LEU A 709 16.27 7.83 19.20
CA LEU A 709 15.01 7.08 19.05
C LEU A 709 14.52 6.52 20.39
N SER A 710 15.41 6.44 21.40
CA SER A 710 15.08 6.01 22.75
C SER A 710 14.77 7.22 23.64
N GLU A 711 13.62 7.20 24.31
CA GLU A 711 13.21 8.24 25.26
C GLU A 711 14.11 8.31 26.50
N GLU A 712 14.66 7.17 26.92
CA GLU A 712 15.59 7.07 28.06
C GLU A 712 16.93 7.74 27.79
N LYS A 713 17.34 7.82 26.51
CA LYS A 713 18.61 8.40 26.07
C LYS A 713 18.44 9.75 25.37
N LEU A 714 17.30 10.41 25.56
CA LEU A 714 17.01 11.71 24.97
C LEU A 714 17.44 12.85 25.90
N ILE A 715 18.26 13.79 25.40
CA ILE A 715 18.64 14.98 26.15
C ILE A 715 17.41 15.86 26.38
N ARG A 716 17.03 16.04 27.65
CA ARG A 716 15.89 16.88 28.07
C ARG A 716 16.28 18.35 28.29
N GLN A 717 17.56 18.65 28.45
CA GLN A 717 18.01 20.03 28.65
C GLN A 717 18.10 20.78 27.31
N SER A 718 17.84 22.09 27.31
CA SER A 718 18.10 22.95 26.16
C SER A 718 19.60 23.24 26.10
N ILE A 719 20.26 22.79 25.03
CA ILE A 719 21.67 22.99 24.80
C ILE A 719 21.82 23.82 23.54
N ASP A 720 22.47 24.98 23.68
CA ASP A 720 22.88 25.80 22.56
C ASP A 720 24.15 25.20 21.96
N PHE A 721 24.13 24.95 20.66
CA PHE A 721 25.24 24.39 19.92
C PHE A 721 25.30 25.02 18.53
N LYS A 722 26.51 25.06 17.95
CA LYS A 722 26.76 25.55 16.61
C LYS A 722 27.50 24.49 15.79
N PRO A 723 26.97 24.06 14.63
CA PRO A 723 27.72 23.21 13.71
C PRO A 723 28.89 24.00 13.10
N MET A 724 30.05 23.35 12.99
CA MET A 724 31.27 23.93 12.43
C MET A 724 32.05 22.88 11.63
N THR A 725 32.86 23.33 10.68
CA THR A 725 33.71 22.48 9.84
C THR A 725 35.17 22.71 10.21
N VAL A 726 35.88 21.67 10.65
CA VAL A 726 37.31 21.73 10.98
C VAL A 726 38.12 20.98 9.92
N TYR A 727 39.31 21.48 9.59
CA TYR A 727 40.20 20.82 8.64
C TYR A 727 41.21 19.96 9.39
N VAL A 728 41.12 18.64 9.23
CA VAL A 728 41.97 17.70 9.96
C VAL A 728 43.05 17.14 9.04
N SER A 729 44.31 17.14 9.49
CA SER A 729 45.40 16.42 8.82
C SER A 729 46.00 15.34 9.72
N ILE A 730 46.62 14.31 9.13
CA ILE A 730 47.31 13.24 9.87
C ILE A 730 48.81 13.42 9.70
N SER A 731 49.58 13.41 10.79
CA SER A 731 51.04 13.53 10.71
C SER A 731 51.70 12.23 10.19
N GLN A 732 52.75 12.38 9.36
CA GLN A 732 53.42 11.30 8.61
C GLN A 732 53.94 10.12 9.48
N GLN A 733 54.08 10.27 10.79
CA GLN A 733 54.47 9.17 11.68
C GLN A 733 53.35 8.13 11.92
N ALA A 734 52.07 8.51 11.76
CA ALA A 734 50.95 7.58 11.84
C ALA A 734 50.67 6.84 10.51
N VAL A 735 51.26 7.31 9.40
CA VAL A 735 51.06 6.74 8.04
C VAL A 735 51.86 5.45 7.84
N PHE A 736 53.00 5.29 8.52
CA PHE A 736 53.89 4.12 8.38
C PHE A 736 53.26 2.78 8.82
N VAL A 737 52.13 2.81 9.54
CA VAL A 737 51.42 1.60 10.01
C VAL A 737 50.26 1.21 9.08
N SER A 738 49.77 2.11 8.22
CA SER A 738 48.47 1.93 7.53
C SER A 738 48.52 2.01 5.99
N GLY A 739 49.68 2.28 5.38
CA GLY A 739 49.88 2.13 3.93
C GLY A 739 49.06 3.09 3.04
N LEU A 740 48.68 4.25 3.55
CA LEU A 740 47.89 5.27 2.84
C LEU A 740 48.75 6.25 2.03
N ASP A 741 48.17 6.77 0.95
CA ASP A 741 48.76 7.78 0.05
C ASP A 741 49.15 9.06 0.83
N PRO A 742 50.27 9.73 0.48
CA PRO A 742 50.81 10.87 1.23
C PRO A 742 50.00 12.19 1.12
N ASN A 743 48.79 12.17 0.56
CA ASN A 743 48.00 13.37 0.22
C ASN A 743 46.74 13.60 1.07
N THR A 744 46.59 13.01 2.26
CA THR A 744 45.52 13.38 3.22
C THR A 744 45.87 14.65 4.02
N GLU A 745 46.10 15.76 3.32
CA GLU A 745 46.20 17.08 3.94
C GLU A 745 44.83 17.77 3.95
N ASN A 746 44.41 18.25 5.13
CA ASN A 746 43.23 19.11 5.32
C ASN A 746 41.88 18.52 4.88
N VAL A 747 41.49 17.39 5.47
CA VAL A 747 40.16 16.79 5.27
C VAL A 747 39.09 17.59 6.04
N PRO A 748 38.01 18.07 5.40
CA PRO A 748 36.93 18.78 6.09
C PRO A 748 36.07 17.81 6.92
N VAL A 749 35.97 18.05 8.22
CA VAL A 749 35.19 17.24 9.17
C VAL A 749 34.12 18.11 9.82
N LYS A 750 32.85 17.68 9.73
CA LYS A 750 31.73 18.34 10.41
C LYS A 750 31.72 17.96 11.89
N VAL A 751 31.77 18.95 12.77
CA VAL A 751 31.76 18.78 14.24
C VAL A 751 30.85 19.84 14.89
N LEU A 752 30.58 19.69 16.19
CA LEU A 752 29.84 20.66 16.98
C LEU A 752 30.79 21.37 17.95
N ASP A 753 30.53 22.65 18.21
CA ASP A 753 31.28 23.42 19.21
C ASP A 753 31.20 22.82 20.63
N CYS A 754 30.13 22.08 20.91
CA CYS A 754 29.90 21.36 22.15
C CYS A 754 30.42 19.90 22.15
N ASP A 755 31.10 19.43 21.10
CA ASP A 755 31.73 18.11 21.12
C ASP A 755 32.96 18.09 22.04
N THR A 756 33.18 16.99 22.76
CA THR A 756 34.43 16.75 23.50
C THR A 756 35.60 16.47 22.56
N ILE A 757 36.83 16.58 23.06
CA ILE A 757 38.02 16.31 22.26
C ILE A 757 38.04 14.86 21.76
N SER A 758 37.62 13.90 22.60
CA SER A 758 37.45 12.51 22.17
C SER A 758 36.38 12.33 21.08
N GLN A 759 35.24 13.01 21.17
CA GLN A 759 34.21 12.95 20.13
C GLN A 759 34.71 13.54 18.80
N VAL A 760 35.49 14.63 18.85
CA VAL A 760 36.12 15.21 17.66
C VAL A 760 37.13 14.24 17.03
N LYS A 761 37.93 13.55 17.84
CA LYS A 761 38.84 12.50 17.35
C LYS A 761 38.08 11.35 16.68
N GLU A 762 36.97 10.89 17.26
CA GLU A 762 36.13 9.86 16.65
C GLU A 762 35.54 10.30 15.31
N LYS A 763 34.93 11.50 15.24
CA LYS A 763 34.37 12.06 13.99
C LYS A 763 35.45 12.27 12.92
N ALA A 764 36.64 12.69 13.32
CA ALA A 764 37.79 12.83 12.41
C ALA A 764 38.24 11.46 11.86
N LEU A 765 38.39 10.46 12.72
CA LEU A 765 38.75 9.10 12.30
C LEU A 765 37.69 8.49 11.38
N ASP A 766 36.40 8.68 11.68
CA ASP A 766 35.30 8.19 10.84
C ASP A 766 35.26 8.87 9.46
N THR A 767 35.69 10.12 9.36
CA THR A 767 35.72 10.87 8.10
C THR A 767 36.97 10.51 7.28
N ILE A 768 38.14 10.44 7.91
CA ILE A 768 39.41 10.17 7.23
C ILE A 768 39.49 8.70 6.81
N TYR A 769 39.12 7.77 7.69
CA TYR A 769 39.13 6.33 7.44
C TYR A 769 37.76 5.80 7.02
N ARG A 770 36.96 6.62 6.32
CA ARG A 770 35.57 6.28 5.93
C ARG A 770 35.45 4.95 5.18
N ALA A 771 36.45 4.61 4.35
CA ALA A 771 36.49 3.40 3.55
C ALA A 771 37.25 2.23 4.20
N THR A 772 37.86 2.44 5.38
CA THR A 772 38.68 1.41 6.05
C THR A 772 37.86 0.74 7.16
N PRO A 773 37.92 -0.61 7.32
CA PRO A 773 37.28 -1.33 8.43
C PRO A 773 37.74 -0.83 9.81
N TYR A 774 36.87 -0.87 10.82
CA TYR A 774 37.16 -0.26 12.12
C TYR A 774 38.38 -0.87 12.83
N SER A 775 38.56 -2.19 12.76
CA SER A 775 39.68 -2.89 13.41
C SER A 775 41.08 -2.50 12.88
N GLN A 776 41.15 -1.95 11.67
CA GLN A 776 42.39 -1.52 11.02
C GLN A 776 42.72 -0.05 11.29
N ARG A 777 41.83 0.69 11.96
CA ARG A 777 42.01 2.12 12.26
C ARG A 777 42.82 2.33 13.54
N PRO A 778 43.57 3.43 13.66
CA PRO A 778 44.17 3.84 14.93
C PRO A 778 43.09 4.04 16.01
N ARG A 779 43.39 3.68 17.26
CA ARG A 779 42.47 3.92 18.36
C ARG A 779 42.50 5.39 18.77
N LYS A 780 41.34 5.94 19.12
CA LYS A 780 41.21 7.34 19.58
C LYS A 780 42.11 7.65 20.79
N ASP A 781 42.38 6.65 21.63
CA ASP A 781 43.17 6.80 22.85
C ASP A 781 44.67 6.90 22.58
N ASP A 782 45.13 6.42 21.42
CA ASP A 782 46.54 6.46 20.98
C ASP A 782 46.89 7.76 20.24
N LEU A 783 45.88 8.63 20.01
CA LEU A 783 46.02 9.88 19.27
C LEU A 783 45.76 11.11 20.16
N ASP A 784 46.58 12.13 19.93
CA ASP A 784 46.40 13.49 20.43
C ASP A 784 45.87 14.40 19.32
N LEU A 785 45.05 15.38 19.71
CA LEU A 785 44.48 16.37 18.80
C LEU A 785 45.22 17.70 18.96
N GLU A 786 45.98 18.10 17.96
CA GLU A 786 46.75 19.34 17.94
C GLU A 786 46.02 20.41 17.12
N TRP A 787 45.75 21.58 17.70
CA TRP A 787 45.23 22.74 17.00
C TRP A 787 46.36 23.66 16.53
N ARG A 788 46.36 24.02 15.23
CA ARG A 788 47.28 24.98 14.62
C ARG A 788 46.66 26.38 14.60
N THR A 789 47.13 27.27 15.46
CA THR A 789 46.61 28.65 15.57
C THR A 789 47.44 29.62 14.73
N GLY A 790 47.28 29.58 13.41
CA GLY A 790 47.96 30.50 12.47
C GLY A 790 49.50 30.46 12.58
N THR A 791 50.16 31.63 12.47
CA THR A 791 51.62 31.78 12.66
C THR A 791 52.10 31.60 14.10
N SER A 792 51.18 31.40 15.04
CA SER A 792 51.40 31.60 16.47
C SER A 792 51.03 30.34 17.26
N GLY A 793 51.84 29.28 17.13
CA GLY A 793 51.87 28.15 18.07
C GLY A 793 50.97 26.95 17.72
N ARG A 794 51.39 25.79 18.22
CA ARG A 794 50.66 24.51 18.19
C ARG A 794 50.17 24.20 19.60
N LEU A 795 48.91 23.82 19.78
CA LEU A 795 48.32 23.50 21.08
C LEU A 795 47.68 22.11 21.05
N ILE A 796 48.06 21.21 21.96
CA ILE A 796 47.40 19.92 22.12
C ILE A 796 46.18 20.08 23.01
N LEU A 797 45.04 19.60 22.53
CA LEU A 797 43.76 19.64 23.23
C LEU A 797 43.55 18.31 23.96
N TYR A 798 43.05 18.38 25.20
CA TYR A 798 42.72 17.20 26.00
C TYR A 798 41.28 17.31 26.53
N ASP A 799 40.64 16.16 26.78
CA ASP A 799 39.33 16.13 27.42
C ASP A 799 39.36 16.71 28.86
N GLU A 800 40.52 16.59 29.53
CA GLU A 800 40.83 17.20 30.81
C GLU A 800 42.27 17.72 30.81
N ASP A 801 42.45 18.96 31.25
CA ASP A 801 43.73 19.66 31.38
C ASP A 801 43.70 20.67 32.54
N SER A 802 44.79 21.43 32.72
CA SER A 802 44.89 22.46 33.77
C SER A 802 43.88 23.62 33.63
N THR A 803 43.22 23.75 32.47
CA THR A 803 42.22 24.79 32.20
C THR A 803 40.78 24.32 32.42
N THR A 804 40.60 23.05 32.77
CA THR A 804 39.28 22.42 32.93
C THR A 804 38.46 23.09 34.02
N LYS A 805 37.21 23.46 33.69
CA LYS A 805 36.32 24.16 34.63
C LYS A 805 35.83 23.21 35.73
N THR A 806 36.11 23.55 36.97
CA THR A 806 35.61 22.88 38.17
C THR A 806 34.51 23.70 38.83
N GLU A 807 33.31 23.14 38.94
CA GLU A 807 32.15 23.75 39.58
C GLU A 807 31.72 22.92 40.79
N GLY A 808 32.21 23.26 41.98
CA GLY A 808 31.97 22.48 43.20
C GLY A 808 32.60 21.10 43.13
N GLU A 809 31.82 20.05 43.40
CA GLU A 809 32.25 18.64 43.26
C GLU A 809 32.25 18.14 41.81
N TRP A 810 32.01 19.02 40.82
CA TRP A 810 31.88 18.63 39.41
C TRP A 810 32.98 19.19 38.52
N LYS A 811 33.57 18.35 37.66
CA LYS A 811 34.48 18.76 36.58
C LYS A 811 33.76 18.68 35.23
N LYS A 812 33.82 19.75 34.44
CA LYS A 812 33.23 19.77 33.10
C LYS A 812 34.26 19.32 32.06
N ARG A 813 33.96 18.32 31.23
CA ARG A 813 34.82 17.90 30.10
C ARG A 813 35.06 19.08 29.14
N ASN A 814 36.30 19.20 28.69
CA ASN A 814 36.68 20.23 27.73
C ASN A 814 36.05 19.95 26.35
N THR A 815 35.63 21.02 25.69
CA THR A 815 34.97 21.00 24.36
C THR A 815 35.69 21.92 23.40
N LEU A 816 35.36 21.89 22.11
CA LEU A 816 35.91 22.85 21.14
C LEU A 816 35.61 24.32 21.53
N ASN A 817 34.41 24.57 22.06
CA ASN A 817 34.03 25.90 22.57
C ASN A 817 34.83 26.31 23.81
N HIS A 818 35.26 25.36 24.66
CA HIS A 818 36.15 25.66 25.79
C HIS A 818 37.47 26.28 25.34
N TYR A 819 38.07 25.72 24.27
CA TYR A 819 39.29 26.23 23.65
C TYR A 819 39.06 27.36 22.64
N ARG A 820 37.80 27.72 22.36
CA ARG A 820 37.37 28.75 21.38
C ARG A 820 37.93 28.50 19.97
N VAL A 821 37.94 27.24 19.53
CA VAL A 821 38.35 26.88 18.17
C VAL A 821 37.37 27.52 17.17
N PRO A 822 37.84 28.28 16.16
CA PRO A 822 36.97 28.89 15.17
C PRO A 822 36.50 27.88 14.10
N ASP A 823 35.41 28.22 13.42
CA ASP A 823 34.96 27.51 12.22
C ASP A 823 36.03 27.62 11.12
N GLY A 824 36.38 26.50 10.49
CA GLY A 824 37.53 26.38 9.58
C GLY A 824 38.89 26.18 10.27
N GLY A 825 38.92 25.90 11.58
CA GLY A 825 40.16 25.65 12.32
C GLY A 825 40.95 24.44 11.79
N SER A 826 42.28 24.56 11.71
CA SER A 826 43.18 23.48 11.28
C SER A 826 43.63 22.62 12.46
N LEU A 827 43.23 21.35 12.48
CA LEU A 827 43.57 20.36 13.51
C LEU A 827 44.48 19.28 12.92
N ASN A 828 45.34 18.68 13.74
CA ASN A 828 46.11 17.50 13.37
C ASN A 828 45.91 16.37 14.36
N LEU A 829 45.81 15.16 13.83
CA LEU A 829 45.93 13.95 14.63
C LEU A 829 47.40 13.53 14.66
N VAL A 830 47.95 13.45 15.88
CA VAL A 830 49.34 13.03 16.12
C VAL A 830 49.36 11.82 17.04
N SER A 831 50.27 10.87 16.81
CA SER A 831 50.43 9.72 17.70
C SER A 831 50.93 10.19 19.06
N LYS A 832 50.32 9.70 20.15
CA LYS A 832 50.85 9.88 21.49
C LYS A 832 52.23 9.23 21.57
N GLN A 833 53.27 10.03 21.76
CA GLN A 833 54.60 9.51 22.04
C GLN A 833 54.67 9.15 23.53
N SER A 834 54.35 7.91 23.89
CA SER A 834 54.82 7.35 25.14
C SER A 834 56.33 7.15 25.07
N SER A 835 57.09 8.09 25.64
CA SER A 835 58.31 7.77 26.39
C SER A 835 59.44 7.00 25.67
N PHE A 836 59.87 7.38 24.47
CA PHE A 836 61.13 6.87 23.89
C PHE A 836 62.39 7.59 24.44
N TYR A 837 62.26 8.55 25.35
CA TYR A 837 63.41 9.30 25.91
C TYR A 837 63.92 8.79 27.28
N ASN A 838 63.40 7.67 27.80
CA ASN A 838 63.80 7.14 29.12
C ASN A 838 64.50 5.77 29.08
N LEU A 839 65.12 5.40 27.95
CA LEU A 839 65.96 4.20 27.88
C LEU A 839 67.18 4.38 26.97
N SER A 840 68.02 5.34 27.32
CA SER A 840 69.43 5.32 26.93
C SER A 840 70.23 6.25 27.86
N ILE A 841 70.73 5.69 28.97
CA ILE A 841 72.09 5.87 29.55
C ILE A 841 72.22 4.93 30.78
N LEU A 842 72.79 3.74 30.52
CA LEU A 842 73.83 3.00 31.29
C LEU A 842 73.57 2.49 32.75
N PRO A 843 74.36 1.48 33.21
CA PRO A 843 73.84 0.27 33.89
C PRO A 843 74.42 0.07 35.31
N GLU A 844 74.17 -1.14 35.85
CA GLU A 844 74.84 -1.84 36.98
C GLU A 844 74.31 -1.69 38.41
N LYS A 845 74.01 -2.89 38.98
CA LYS A 845 74.15 -3.32 40.40
C LYS A 845 73.14 -2.69 41.39
N THR A 846 72.42 -3.41 42.25
CA THR A 846 72.75 -4.62 43.04
C THR A 846 71.49 -5.15 43.75
N ASP A 847 71.32 -6.47 43.77
CA ASP A 847 70.78 -7.38 44.80
C ASP A 847 69.89 -6.84 45.94
N LYS A 848 68.66 -7.38 46.07
CA LYS A 848 68.29 -8.48 47.00
C LYS A 848 66.76 -8.74 47.05
N SER A 849 66.46 -10.04 46.99
CA SER A 849 65.24 -10.82 47.31
C SER A 849 64.19 -10.18 48.24
N HIS A 850 62.87 -10.40 48.04
CA HIS A 850 62.22 -11.69 48.29
C HIS A 850 60.81 -11.86 47.64
N LYS A 851 60.60 -13.07 47.11
CA LYS A 851 59.44 -13.99 47.27
C LYS A 851 58.02 -13.63 46.77
N TYR A 852 57.60 -14.46 45.82
CA TYR A 852 56.25 -15.01 45.59
C TYR A 852 55.07 -14.04 45.42
N GLU A 853 54.68 -13.80 44.17
CA GLU A 853 53.27 -13.93 43.78
C GLU A 853 53.17 -14.22 42.27
N THR A 854 52.99 -15.51 41.96
CA THR A 854 52.52 -15.98 40.66
C THR A 854 51.04 -15.63 40.50
N LEU A 855 50.68 -15.16 39.30
CA LEU A 855 49.34 -15.19 38.70
C LEU A 855 48.25 -14.31 39.35
N ASN A 856 48.11 -13.09 38.82
CA ASN A 856 46.81 -12.40 38.75
C ASN A 856 46.78 -11.51 37.49
N LEU A 857 46.77 -12.15 36.32
CA LEU A 857 46.39 -11.53 35.04
C LEU A 857 44.87 -11.66 34.86
N SER A 858 44.12 -10.86 35.62
CA SER A 858 42.67 -10.74 35.45
C SER A 858 42.21 -9.36 35.94
N LYS A 859 42.54 -8.29 35.21
CA LYS A 859 42.00 -6.96 35.53
C LYS A 859 42.02 -5.93 34.40
N PHE A 860 41.71 -6.33 33.16
CA PHE A 860 41.21 -5.39 32.14
C PHE A 860 40.25 -6.14 31.20
N SER A 861 39.13 -6.60 31.76
CA SER A 861 37.96 -7.03 30.98
C SER A 861 37.02 -5.83 30.86
N SER A 862 36.82 -5.36 29.63
CA SER A 862 35.75 -4.42 29.28
C SER A 862 34.39 -5.02 29.68
N ALA A 863 33.83 -4.56 30.80
CA ALA A 863 32.52 -4.99 31.25
C ALA A 863 31.44 -4.32 30.40
N SER A 864 30.77 -5.11 29.55
CA SER A 864 29.41 -4.80 29.09
C SER A 864 28.41 -5.46 30.04
N PRO A 865 27.28 -4.82 30.38
CA PRO A 865 26.41 -5.27 31.46
C PRO A 865 25.62 -6.54 31.10
N PRO A 866 25.20 -7.34 32.09
CA PRO A 866 24.45 -8.57 31.85
C PRO A 866 22.99 -8.26 31.44
N LEU A 867 22.37 -9.21 30.74
CA LEU A 867 20.93 -9.23 30.46
C LEU A 867 20.14 -9.24 31.78
N SER A 868 19.66 -8.08 32.22
CA SER A 868 18.47 -7.90 33.07
C SER A 868 18.18 -6.41 33.20
N ARG A 869 16.96 -6.00 32.81
CA ARG A 869 16.20 -4.79 33.19
C ARG A 869 16.99 -3.46 33.28
N ALA A 870 16.62 -2.48 32.45
CA ALA A 870 17.11 -1.10 32.51
C ALA A 870 17.09 -0.56 33.95
N THR A 871 18.26 -0.52 34.58
CA THR A 871 18.56 0.25 35.79
C THR A 871 19.99 0.77 35.64
N SER A 872 20.15 2.06 35.96
CA SER A 872 21.31 2.94 35.78
C SER A 872 22.71 2.27 35.90
N PRO A 873 23.69 2.66 35.06
CA PRO A 873 25.07 2.26 35.31
C PRO A 873 25.57 2.98 36.56
N LEU A 874 25.99 2.20 37.56
CA LEU A 874 26.72 2.71 38.72
C LEU A 874 27.95 3.47 38.26
N ASN A 875 28.18 4.63 38.89
CA ASN A 875 29.42 5.39 38.83
C ASN A 875 30.61 4.46 39.03
N HIS A 876 31.49 4.36 38.03
CA HIS A 876 32.83 3.88 38.27
C HIS A 876 33.55 4.94 39.10
N ASP A 877 33.79 4.61 40.38
CA ASP A 877 34.64 5.39 41.27
C ASP A 877 36.06 5.47 40.65
N HIS A 878 36.36 6.63 40.05
CA HIS A 878 37.72 7.05 39.79
C HIS A 878 38.16 7.99 40.92
N ASP A 879 39.20 7.53 41.60
CA ASP A 879 40.06 8.17 42.58
C ASP A 879 40.02 9.72 42.56
N GLY A 880 39.45 10.32 43.61
CA GLY A 880 39.53 11.77 43.84
C GLY A 880 38.23 12.58 43.89
N GLY A 881 37.12 12.05 44.42
CA GLY A 881 35.99 12.82 45.00
C GLY A 881 35.22 13.81 44.10
N LEU A 882 35.63 14.04 42.86
CA LEU A 882 35.04 14.97 41.92
C LEU A 882 34.36 14.20 40.78
N LYS A 883 33.06 14.41 40.61
CA LYS A 883 32.26 13.81 39.55
C LYS A 883 32.47 14.54 38.24
N VAL A 884 32.46 13.82 37.12
CA VAL A 884 32.68 14.41 35.79
C VAL A 884 31.37 14.52 35.03
N TRP A 885 31.15 15.64 34.34
CA TRP A 885 29.99 15.86 33.48
C TRP A 885 30.39 16.52 32.16
N HIS A 886 29.56 16.37 31.12
CA HIS A 886 29.78 17.02 29.83
C HIS A 886 28.71 18.08 29.57
N LEU A 887 27.52 17.63 29.21
CA LEU A 887 26.38 18.45 28.85
C LEU A 887 25.30 18.42 29.93
N VAL A 888 25.06 17.26 30.53
CA VAL A 888 24.00 17.04 31.53
C VAL A 888 24.62 16.79 32.91
N LYS A 889 24.18 17.56 33.91
CA LYS A 889 24.46 17.29 35.33
C LYS A 889 23.31 16.51 35.94
N HIS A 890 23.58 15.32 36.46
CA HIS A 890 22.65 14.63 37.35
C HIS A 890 22.94 15.06 38.80
N HIS A 891 22.04 15.83 39.41
CA HIS A 891 22.11 16.09 40.86
C HIS A 891 21.63 14.84 41.63
N ASP A 892 22.41 14.39 42.61
CA ASP A 892 22.15 13.19 43.44
C ASP A 892 20.97 13.33 44.43
N THR A 893 20.27 14.46 44.48
CA THR A 893 19.27 14.75 45.52
C THR A 893 17.88 14.13 45.33
N ASP A 894 17.75 13.01 44.60
CA ASP A 894 16.42 12.42 44.31
C ASP A 894 16.39 10.88 44.26
N THR A 895 17.27 10.19 44.97
CA THR A 895 17.25 8.72 45.10
C THR A 895 16.06 8.17 45.92
N GLN A 896 15.20 9.02 46.49
CA GLN A 896 13.95 8.59 47.16
C GLN A 896 12.70 8.59 46.26
N LYS A 897 12.80 8.98 44.98
CA LYS A 897 11.64 9.03 44.06
C LYS A 897 11.85 8.37 42.70
N GLU A 898 12.65 7.30 42.64
CA GLU A 898 12.75 6.50 41.40
C GLU A 898 11.41 5.84 41.00
N GLY A 899 10.47 5.68 41.94
CA GLY A 899 9.11 5.19 41.65
C GLY A 899 8.16 6.21 41.00
N GLU A 900 8.48 7.51 41.03
CA GLU A 900 7.58 8.59 40.54
C GLU A 900 8.03 9.21 39.21
N ARG A 901 9.25 8.94 38.74
CA ARG A 901 9.76 9.49 37.47
C ARG A 901 9.11 8.87 36.22
N GLY A 902 8.42 7.73 36.35
CA GLY A 902 7.65 7.11 35.26
C GLY A 902 6.32 7.83 34.92
N ASN A 903 5.91 8.86 35.70
CA ASN A 903 4.56 9.44 35.59
C ASN A 903 4.48 10.89 35.10
N LYS A 904 5.58 11.50 34.65
CA LYS A 904 5.51 12.80 33.96
C LYS A 904 5.48 12.58 32.46
N MET A 905 4.34 12.89 31.84
CA MET A 905 4.19 12.99 30.39
C MET A 905 5.44 13.61 29.78
N VAL A 906 6.02 12.92 28.80
CA VAL A 906 7.04 13.47 27.91
C VAL A 906 6.50 14.80 27.40
N SER A 907 7.22 15.89 27.65
CA SER A 907 6.77 17.19 27.13
C SER A 907 6.65 17.10 25.60
N GLU A 908 5.67 17.80 25.04
CA GLU A 908 5.39 17.82 23.60
C GLU A 908 6.65 18.10 22.75
N ILE A 909 7.57 18.90 23.30
CA ILE A 909 8.86 19.28 22.69
C ILE A 909 9.83 18.10 22.55
N TYR A 910 9.78 17.12 23.45
CA TYR A 910 10.66 15.95 23.39
C TYR A 910 10.07 14.86 22.48
N LEU A 911 8.75 14.70 22.47
CA LEU A 911 8.08 13.76 21.58
C LEU A 911 8.26 14.14 20.11
N THR A 912 8.22 15.43 19.79
CA THR A 912 8.51 15.95 18.45
C THR A 912 9.94 15.62 17.98
N ARG A 913 10.95 15.62 18.86
CA ARG A 913 12.33 15.18 18.54
C ARG A 913 12.43 13.68 18.25
N LEU A 914 11.72 12.86 19.03
CA LEU A 914 11.66 11.41 18.80
C LEU A 914 10.98 11.11 17.46
N LEU A 915 9.86 11.78 17.16
CA LEU A 915 9.15 11.68 15.89
C LEU A 915 10.00 12.17 14.71
N ALA A 916 10.75 13.27 14.88
CA ALA A 916 11.68 13.75 13.86
C ALA A 916 12.74 12.70 13.50
N THR A 917 13.36 12.12 14.53
CA THR A 917 14.39 11.08 14.38
C THR A 917 13.79 9.82 13.75
N LYS A 918 12.60 9.39 14.20
CA LYS A 918 11.83 8.25 13.64
C LYS A 918 11.53 8.48 12.17
N GLY A 919 10.92 9.62 11.83
CA GLY A 919 10.56 9.96 10.44
C GLY A 919 11.77 10.01 9.50
N THR A 920 12.93 10.47 10.00
CA THR A 920 14.18 10.50 9.23
C THR A 920 14.77 9.10 9.00
N LEU A 921 14.61 8.16 9.94
CA LEU A 921 15.16 6.80 9.83
C LEU A 921 14.17 5.79 9.23
N GLN A 922 12.89 6.16 9.09
CA GLN A 922 11.78 5.27 8.75
C GLN A 922 12.05 4.40 7.52
N LYS A 923 12.50 5.00 6.41
CA LYS A 923 12.76 4.26 5.17
C LYS A 923 13.81 3.16 5.35
N PHE A 924 14.90 3.42 6.09
CA PHE A 924 15.94 2.42 6.33
C PHE A 924 15.44 1.26 7.20
N VAL A 925 14.47 1.53 8.10
CA VAL A 925 13.79 0.49 8.89
C VAL A 925 12.89 -0.34 7.99
N ASP A 926 12.09 0.32 7.13
CA ASP A 926 11.19 -0.34 6.18
C ASP A 926 11.96 -1.23 5.20
N ASP A 927 13.02 -0.70 4.57
CA ASP A 927 13.87 -1.43 3.61
C ASP A 927 14.48 -2.70 4.26
N LEU A 928 14.89 -2.62 5.54
CA LEU A 928 15.41 -3.77 6.29
C LEU A 928 14.31 -4.80 6.59
N PHE A 929 13.15 -4.35 7.08
CA PHE A 929 12.06 -5.26 7.46
C PHE A 929 11.46 -5.94 6.23
N GLU A 930 11.29 -5.20 5.14
CA GLU A 930 10.83 -5.73 3.85
C GLU A 930 11.80 -6.78 3.32
N THR A 931 13.12 -6.51 3.36
CA THR A 931 14.13 -7.49 2.92
C THR A 931 14.09 -8.76 3.78
N ILE A 932 13.96 -8.64 5.10
CA ILE A 932 13.90 -9.80 6.02
C ILE A 932 12.63 -10.63 5.82
N PHE A 933 11.48 -9.99 5.61
CA PHE A 933 10.16 -10.64 5.45
C PHE A 933 9.74 -10.81 3.98
N SER A 934 10.71 -10.90 3.06
CA SER A 934 10.45 -11.18 1.65
C SER A 934 10.88 -12.60 1.26
N THR A 935 10.13 -13.19 0.34
CA THR A 935 10.41 -14.52 -0.22
C THR A 935 11.25 -14.47 -1.50
N ALA A 936 11.29 -13.32 -2.16
CA ALA A 936 12.12 -13.03 -3.31
C ALA A 936 12.54 -11.54 -3.29
N HIS A 937 13.80 -11.25 -2.98
CA HIS A 937 14.34 -9.88 -3.01
C HIS A 937 15.43 -9.78 -4.07
N ARG A 938 15.35 -8.82 -4.99
CA ARG A 938 16.33 -8.63 -6.09
C ARG A 938 16.64 -9.91 -6.90
N GLY A 939 15.68 -10.83 -7.00
CA GLY A 939 15.82 -12.08 -7.77
C GLY A 939 16.53 -13.23 -7.05
N SER A 940 16.92 -13.08 -5.78
CA SER A 940 17.43 -14.20 -4.97
C SER A 940 16.27 -14.97 -4.33
N ALA A 941 16.41 -16.30 -4.26
CA ALA A 941 15.42 -17.18 -3.65
C ALA A 941 15.58 -17.21 -2.12
N LEU A 942 14.47 -17.48 -1.41
CA LEU A 942 14.47 -17.72 0.03
C LEU A 942 15.52 -18.79 0.43
N PRO A 943 16.27 -18.59 1.52
CA PRO A 943 17.19 -19.60 2.03
C PRO A 943 16.49 -20.93 2.35
N LEU A 944 17.00 -22.03 1.78
CA LEU A 944 16.45 -23.38 1.93
C LEU A 944 16.29 -23.78 3.40
N ALA A 945 17.21 -23.34 4.26
CA ALA A 945 17.18 -23.59 5.70
C ALA A 945 15.91 -23.08 6.39
N ILE A 946 15.38 -21.93 5.96
CA ILE A 946 14.16 -21.34 6.54
C ILE A 946 12.96 -22.19 6.18
N LYS A 947 12.80 -22.51 4.89
CA LYS A 947 11.70 -23.36 4.41
C LYS A 947 11.74 -24.74 5.08
N TYR A 948 12.89 -25.39 5.10
CA TYR A 948 13.06 -26.72 5.68
C TYR A 948 12.72 -26.78 7.18
N MET A 949 13.18 -25.79 7.97
CA MET A 949 12.86 -25.74 9.40
C MET A 949 11.40 -25.35 9.66
N PHE A 950 10.81 -24.49 8.84
CA PHE A 950 9.40 -24.10 8.99
C PHE A 950 8.45 -25.23 8.60
N ASP A 951 8.78 -26.01 7.57
CA ASP A 951 8.05 -27.23 7.22
C ASP A 951 8.14 -28.27 8.35
N PHE A 952 9.32 -28.44 8.96
CA PHE A 952 9.47 -29.29 10.14
C PHE A 952 8.56 -28.85 11.30
N LEU A 953 8.46 -27.54 11.60
CA LEU A 953 7.57 -27.04 12.64
C LEU A 953 6.09 -27.25 12.29
N ASP A 954 5.72 -27.10 11.02
CA ASP A 954 4.37 -27.36 10.51
C ASP A 954 4.00 -28.85 10.66
N ASP A 955 4.91 -29.75 10.31
CA ASP A 955 4.74 -31.20 10.44
C ASP A 955 4.62 -31.64 11.91
N GLN A 956 5.45 -31.06 12.80
CA GLN A 956 5.36 -31.33 14.24
C GLN A 956 4.02 -30.85 14.82
N ALA A 957 3.53 -29.69 14.40
CA ALA A 957 2.22 -29.20 14.84
C ALA A 957 1.09 -30.13 14.37
N LEU A 958 1.15 -30.63 13.13
CA LEU A 958 0.19 -31.59 12.59
C LEU A 958 0.23 -32.94 13.34
N GLN A 959 1.43 -33.48 13.61
CA GLN A 959 1.61 -34.74 14.34
C GLN A 959 0.99 -34.71 15.75
N HIS A 960 1.07 -33.56 16.43
CA HIS A 960 0.48 -33.37 17.76
C HIS A 960 -0.97 -32.83 17.73
N GLY A 961 -1.62 -32.76 16.56
CA GLY A 961 -3.03 -32.37 16.41
C GLY A 961 -3.32 -30.90 16.71
N ILE A 962 -2.35 -30.00 16.54
CA ILE A 962 -2.50 -28.57 16.78
C ILE A 962 -3.17 -27.92 15.57
N SER A 963 -4.42 -27.49 15.73
CA SER A 963 -5.20 -26.82 14.67
C SER A 963 -5.14 -25.29 14.73
N ASP A 964 -4.61 -24.69 15.81
CA ASP A 964 -4.51 -23.23 15.97
C ASP A 964 -3.31 -22.67 15.18
N PRO A 965 -3.53 -21.89 14.10
CA PRO A 965 -2.44 -21.31 13.30
C PRO A 965 -1.58 -20.32 14.08
N GLU A 966 -2.10 -19.71 15.15
CA GLU A 966 -1.32 -18.78 15.98
C GLU A 966 -0.20 -19.48 16.76
N VAL A 967 -0.38 -20.77 17.10
CA VAL A 967 0.66 -21.55 17.79
C VAL A 967 1.85 -21.73 16.87
N VAL A 968 1.60 -22.16 15.64
CA VAL A 968 2.61 -22.37 14.62
C VAL A 968 3.31 -21.06 14.24
N HIS A 969 2.54 -19.97 14.08
CA HIS A 969 3.09 -18.62 13.90
C HIS A 969 4.06 -18.27 15.04
N THR A 970 3.66 -18.53 16.29
CA THR A 970 4.50 -18.25 17.46
C THR A 970 5.78 -19.08 17.47
N TRP A 971 5.71 -20.36 17.08
CA TRP A 971 6.90 -21.22 16.97
C TRP A 971 7.87 -20.71 15.91
N LYS A 972 7.36 -20.34 14.73
CA LYS A 972 8.15 -19.73 13.64
C LYS A 972 8.83 -18.44 14.11
N SER A 973 8.08 -17.51 14.72
CA SER A 973 8.63 -16.27 15.29
C SER A 973 9.68 -16.50 16.37
N ASN A 974 9.43 -17.43 17.31
CA ASN A 974 10.35 -17.75 18.40
C ASN A 974 11.61 -18.49 17.91
N SER A 975 11.55 -19.20 16.79
CA SER A 975 12.67 -19.98 16.25
C SER A 975 13.69 -19.13 15.48
N LEU A 976 13.22 -18.20 14.64
CA LEU A 976 14.07 -17.47 13.69
C LEU A 976 14.07 -15.95 13.96
N PRO A 977 12.99 -15.16 13.71
CA PRO A 977 13.01 -13.71 13.90
C PRO A 977 13.50 -13.26 15.28
N LEU A 978 12.96 -13.83 16.35
CA LEU A 978 13.25 -13.38 17.72
C LEU A 978 14.63 -13.83 18.24
N ARG A 979 15.29 -14.78 17.56
CA ARG A 979 16.57 -15.36 17.98
C ARG A 979 17.73 -14.89 17.13
N PHE A 980 17.54 -14.97 15.82
CA PHE A 980 18.55 -14.64 14.83
C PHE A 980 18.48 -13.16 14.48
N TRP A 981 17.37 -12.70 13.90
CA TRP A 981 17.26 -11.34 13.37
C TRP A 981 17.32 -10.26 14.45
N VAL A 982 16.59 -10.40 15.55
CA VAL A 982 16.66 -9.45 16.68
C VAL A 982 18.09 -9.30 17.21
N ASN A 983 18.84 -10.40 17.26
CA ASN A 983 20.22 -10.38 17.74
C ASN A 983 21.14 -9.62 16.78
N LEU A 984 20.98 -9.80 15.46
CA LEU A 984 21.76 -9.09 14.44
C LEU A 984 21.38 -7.62 14.32
N ILE A 985 20.10 -7.27 14.42
CA ILE A 985 19.61 -5.89 14.41
C ILE A 985 20.17 -5.13 15.61
N LYS A 986 20.17 -5.74 16.80
CA LYS A 986 20.74 -5.13 18.01
C LYS A 986 22.28 -5.06 17.95
N ASN A 987 22.92 -6.05 17.34
CA ASN A 987 24.38 -6.19 17.30
C ASN A 987 24.91 -6.26 15.87
N PRO A 988 24.83 -5.17 15.08
CA PRO A 988 25.37 -5.15 13.72
C PRO A 988 26.89 -5.34 13.70
N ASN A 989 27.59 -5.06 14.80
CA ASN A 989 29.01 -5.37 15.00
C ASN A 989 29.33 -6.89 15.03
N PHE A 990 28.31 -7.76 15.03
CA PHE A 990 28.49 -9.19 14.80
C PHE A 990 28.64 -9.53 13.32
N VAL A 991 28.14 -8.67 12.43
CA VAL A 991 28.15 -8.86 10.97
C VAL A 991 29.22 -8.01 10.31
N PHE A 992 29.43 -6.79 10.81
CA PHE A 992 30.35 -5.81 10.22
C PHE A 992 31.48 -5.46 11.18
N ASP A 993 32.63 -5.12 10.62
CA ASP A 993 33.75 -4.54 11.36
C ASP A 993 33.52 -3.05 11.63
N ILE A 994 32.66 -2.79 12.61
CA ILE A 994 32.19 -1.45 13.00
C ILE A 994 32.25 -1.26 14.51
N HIS A 995 32.36 0.00 14.91
CA HIS A 995 32.18 0.42 16.30
C HIS A 995 30.76 0.91 16.54
N LYS A 996 30.07 0.25 17.47
CA LYS A 996 28.72 0.61 17.92
C LYS A 996 28.83 1.45 19.20
N SER A 997 28.41 2.71 19.14
CA SER A 997 28.32 3.58 20.33
C SER A 997 27.10 3.23 21.20
N ASN A 998 27.14 3.59 22.48
CA ASN A 998 26.06 3.29 23.44
C ASN A 998 24.69 3.88 23.04
N ILE A 999 24.71 5.08 22.45
CA ILE A 999 23.50 5.74 21.95
C ILE A 999 22.91 5.00 20.74
N VAL A 1000 23.77 4.56 19.81
CA VAL A 1000 23.32 3.78 18.64
C VAL A 1000 22.79 2.41 19.09
N ASP A 1001 23.41 1.75 20.07
CA ASP A 1001 22.87 0.51 20.68
C ASP A 1001 21.46 0.72 21.27
N SER A 1002 21.25 1.84 21.93
CA SER A 1002 19.94 2.19 22.51
C SER A 1002 18.89 2.44 21.42
N CYS A 1003 19.25 3.08 20.31
CA CYS A 1003 18.36 3.31 19.19
C CYS A 1003 18.04 2.02 18.40
N LEU A 1004 19.05 1.18 18.13
CA LEU A 1004 18.87 -0.14 17.52
C LEU A 1004 17.99 -1.05 18.39
N SER A 1005 18.07 -0.93 19.72
CA SER A 1005 17.20 -1.67 20.63
C SER A 1005 15.72 -1.30 20.47
N VAL A 1006 15.40 -0.04 20.14
CA VAL A 1006 14.03 0.39 19.83
C VAL A 1006 13.53 -0.21 18.51
N VAL A 1007 14.39 -0.24 17.48
CA VAL A 1007 14.07 -0.89 16.19
C VAL A 1007 13.88 -2.40 16.38
N ALA A 1008 14.77 -3.06 17.12
CA ALA A 1008 14.66 -4.46 17.45
C ALA A 1008 13.38 -4.77 18.24
N GLN A 1009 12.99 -3.91 19.19
CA GLN A 1009 11.73 -4.06 19.91
C GLN A 1009 10.52 -3.96 18.99
N THR A 1010 10.53 -3.01 18.04
CA THR A 1010 9.48 -2.87 17.02
C THR A 1010 9.39 -4.09 16.13
N PHE A 1011 10.54 -4.65 15.71
CA PHE A 1011 10.60 -5.91 14.96
C PHE A 1011 10.00 -7.08 15.75
N MET A 1012 10.28 -7.17 17.06
CA MET A 1012 9.69 -8.18 17.94
C MET A 1012 8.17 -8.04 18.06
N ASP A 1013 7.67 -6.81 18.24
CA ASP A 1013 6.24 -6.53 18.35
C ASP A 1013 5.48 -6.85 17.04
N SER A 1014 6.14 -6.68 15.90
CA SER A 1014 5.64 -7.06 14.57
C SER A 1014 5.48 -8.58 14.39
N CYS A 1015 6.27 -9.37 15.10
CA CYS A 1015 6.20 -10.85 15.06
C CYS A 1015 5.17 -11.44 16.05
N SER A 1016 4.45 -10.61 16.80
CA SER A 1016 3.48 -11.03 17.82
C SER A 1016 2.07 -11.18 17.25
N THR A 1017 1.35 -12.24 17.63
CA THR A 1017 -0.07 -12.42 17.27
C THR A 1017 -1.02 -11.61 18.17
N SER A 1018 -0.55 -11.04 19.28
CA SER A 1018 -1.41 -10.33 20.24
C SER A 1018 -1.88 -8.96 19.72
N ASP A 1019 -3.14 -8.63 19.97
CA ASP A 1019 -3.70 -7.29 19.72
C ASP A 1019 -2.98 -6.20 20.51
N HIS A 1020 -2.68 -5.10 19.81
CA HIS A 1020 -1.91 -3.98 20.35
C HIS A 1020 -2.82 -3.03 21.12
N ARG A 1021 -2.94 -3.24 22.44
CA ARG A 1021 -3.63 -2.29 23.33
C ARG A 1021 -2.65 -1.20 23.76
N LEU A 1022 -2.74 -0.04 23.12
CA LEU A 1022 -1.98 1.13 23.51
C LEU A 1022 -2.71 1.88 24.63
N GLY A 1023 -1.96 2.50 25.52
CA GLY A 1023 -2.46 3.28 26.63
C GLY A 1023 -1.39 4.24 27.12
N LYS A 1024 -1.74 5.08 28.10
CA LYS A 1024 -0.82 6.10 28.65
C LYS A 1024 0.47 5.51 29.23
N ASP A 1025 0.40 4.28 29.74
CA ASP A 1025 1.54 3.58 30.35
C ASP A 1025 2.30 2.69 29.34
N SER A 1026 1.98 2.79 28.04
CA SER A 1026 2.71 2.04 27.01
C SER A 1026 4.12 2.62 26.81
N PRO A 1027 5.14 1.77 26.63
CA PRO A 1027 6.50 2.23 26.33
C PRO A 1027 6.53 3.16 25.12
N SER A 1028 7.37 4.20 25.17
CA SER A 1028 7.47 5.18 24.08
C SER A 1028 7.88 4.58 22.75
N SER A 1029 8.69 3.52 22.73
CA SER A 1029 9.01 2.76 21.51
C SER A 1029 7.75 2.21 20.83
N LYS A 1030 6.78 1.71 21.60
CA LYS A 1030 5.51 1.18 21.08
C LYS A 1030 4.58 2.27 20.59
N LEU A 1031 4.59 3.44 21.26
CA LEU A 1031 3.83 4.60 20.81
C LEU A 1031 4.39 5.15 19.49
N LEU A 1032 5.72 5.25 19.36
CA LEU A 1032 6.37 5.79 18.17
C LEU A 1032 6.08 5.00 16.88
N TYR A 1033 5.99 3.66 16.96
CA TYR A 1033 5.72 2.78 15.82
C TYR A 1033 4.31 2.19 15.82
N ALA A 1034 3.38 2.75 16.59
CA ALA A 1034 2.03 2.21 16.76
C ALA A 1034 1.26 2.04 15.44
N LYS A 1035 1.47 2.94 14.46
CA LYS A 1035 0.83 2.89 13.14
C LYS A 1035 1.49 1.89 12.19
N ASP A 1036 2.78 1.67 12.35
CA ASP A 1036 3.59 0.84 11.44
C ASP A 1036 3.51 -0.64 11.81
N ILE A 1037 3.41 -0.97 13.11
CA ILE A 1037 3.36 -2.36 13.60
C ILE A 1037 2.25 -3.20 12.94
N PRO A 1038 1.00 -2.71 12.77
CA PRO A 1038 -0.03 -3.47 12.06
C PRO A 1038 0.34 -3.81 10.61
N VAL A 1039 1.03 -2.89 9.91
CA VAL A 1039 1.51 -3.12 8.54
C VAL A 1039 2.60 -4.18 8.53
N TYR A 1040 3.57 -4.10 9.46
CA TYR A 1040 4.61 -5.12 9.56
C TYR A 1040 4.07 -6.49 9.97
N LYS A 1041 3.03 -6.56 10.81
CA LYS A 1041 2.35 -7.83 11.11
C LYS A 1041 1.77 -8.47 9.87
N GLU A 1042 1.12 -7.69 9.00
CA GLU A 1042 0.61 -8.19 7.72
C GLU A 1042 1.74 -8.75 6.84
N TRP A 1043 2.92 -8.11 6.85
CA TRP A 1043 4.09 -8.62 6.14
C TRP A 1043 4.59 -9.95 6.72
N VAL A 1044 4.62 -10.10 8.05
CA VAL A 1044 5.02 -11.35 8.72
C VAL A 1044 4.03 -12.48 8.42
N GLU A 1045 2.73 -12.19 8.50
CA GLU A 1045 1.67 -13.17 8.18
C GLU A 1045 1.76 -13.62 6.72
N ARG A 1046 1.94 -12.67 5.79
CA ARG A 1046 2.17 -12.97 4.37
C ARG A 1046 3.44 -13.80 4.18
N TYR A 1047 4.55 -13.42 4.80
CA TYR A 1047 5.83 -14.14 4.71
C TYR A 1047 5.69 -15.61 5.13
N TYR A 1048 5.03 -15.89 6.25
CA TYR A 1048 4.81 -17.27 6.69
C TYR A 1048 3.83 -18.04 5.79
N SER A 1049 2.81 -17.37 5.26
CA SER A 1049 1.89 -17.97 4.28
C SER A 1049 2.60 -18.34 2.99
N ASP A 1050 3.39 -17.41 2.43
CA ASP A 1050 4.11 -17.62 1.18
C ASP A 1050 5.13 -18.76 1.31
N ILE A 1051 5.87 -18.83 2.43
CA ILE A 1051 6.78 -19.96 2.71
C ILE A 1051 6.02 -21.29 2.76
N LYS A 1052 4.83 -21.31 3.38
CA LYS A 1052 4.01 -22.52 3.45
C LYS A 1052 3.53 -22.98 2.07
N MET A 1053 3.25 -22.03 1.16
CA MET A 1053 2.83 -22.32 -0.22
C MET A 1053 3.97 -22.78 -1.14
N MET A 1054 5.24 -22.55 -0.75
CA MET A 1054 6.40 -23.05 -1.51
C MET A 1054 6.47 -24.58 -1.52
N PRO A 1055 7.01 -25.19 -2.60
CA PRO A 1055 7.21 -26.62 -2.67
C PRO A 1055 8.10 -27.11 -1.51
N ALA A 1056 7.76 -28.28 -0.96
CA ALA A 1056 8.56 -28.92 0.07
C ALA A 1056 9.95 -29.27 -0.46
N ILE A 1057 10.98 -29.04 0.36
CA ILE A 1057 12.37 -29.34 0.02
C ILE A 1057 12.62 -30.83 0.27
N SER A 1058 13.21 -31.52 -0.70
CA SER A 1058 13.59 -32.92 -0.51
C SER A 1058 14.76 -33.04 0.46
N ASP A 1059 14.80 -34.10 1.27
CA ASP A 1059 15.94 -34.38 2.16
C ASP A 1059 17.25 -34.49 1.36
N GLN A 1060 17.20 -34.96 0.11
CA GLN A 1060 18.37 -35.05 -0.76
C GLN A 1060 18.93 -33.67 -1.12
N ASP A 1061 18.07 -32.73 -1.53
CA ASP A 1061 18.50 -31.37 -1.87
C ASP A 1061 19.02 -30.61 -0.66
N MET A 1062 18.35 -30.79 0.50
CA MET A 1062 18.80 -30.20 1.76
C MET A 1062 20.16 -30.76 2.17
N ASN A 1063 20.36 -32.08 2.10
CA ASN A 1063 21.63 -32.70 2.43
C ASN A 1063 22.75 -32.27 1.46
N ALA A 1064 22.45 -32.09 0.17
CA ALA A 1064 23.42 -31.57 -0.79
C ALA A 1064 23.89 -30.15 -0.43
N MET A 1065 22.96 -29.27 -0.01
CA MET A 1065 23.31 -27.93 0.47
C MET A 1065 24.12 -27.98 1.77
N LEU A 1066 23.71 -28.79 2.75
CA LEU A 1066 24.43 -28.95 4.02
C LEU A 1066 25.84 -29.52 3.82
N ALA A 1067 26.02 -30.45 2.88
CA ALA A 1067 27.32 -31.02 2.52
C ALA A 1067 28.27 -29.94 1.97
N GLU A 1068 27.74 -29.04 1.13
CA GLU A 1068 28.52 -27.94 0.55
C GLU A 1068 28.91 -26.92 1.63
N GLU A 1069 27.99 -26.51 2.49
CA GLU A 1069 28.29 -25.62 3.63
C GLU A 1069 29.32 -26.22 4.59
N SER A 1070 29.22 -27.52 4.88
CA SER A 1070 30.23 -28.22 5.66
C SER A 1070 31.59 -28.22 4.98
N ARG A 1071 31.65 -28.46 3.67
CA ARG A 1071 32.90 -28.48 2.89
C ARG A 1071 33.56 -27.11 2.86
N LEU A 1072 32.79 -26.04 2.69
CA LEU A 1072 33.28 -24.66 2.65
C LEU A 1072 33.93 -24.23 3.97
N HIS A 1073 33.41 -24.70 5.10
CA HIS A 1073 33.81 -24.22 6.43
C HIS A 1073 34.51 -25.26 7.32
N THR A 1074 35.02 -26.36 6.74
CA THR A 1074 35.66 -27.45 7.51
C THR A 1074 36.91 -27.00 8.28
N THR A 1075 37.68 -26.03 7.75
CA THR A 1075 38.96 -25.59 8.34
C THR A 1075 38.87 -24.33 9.19
N GLU A 1076 37.66 -23.84 9.47
CA GLU A 1076 37.46 -22.55 10.16
C GLU A 1076 37.72 -22.64 11.68
N PHE A 1077 37.51 -23.82 12.27
CA PHE A 1077 37.62 -24.03 13.72
C PHE A 1077 38.49 -25.24 14.07
N ASN A 1078 39.19 -25.16 15.20
CA ASN A 1078 39.90 -26.30 15.76
C ASN A 1078 38.94 -27.23 16.50
N THR A 1079 38.53 -28.31 15.82
CA THR A 1079 37.62 -29.33 16.37
C THR A 1079 38.20 -30.04 17.60
N ASN A 1080 39.51 -30.20 17.71
CA ASN A 1080 40.15 -30.87 18.84
C ASN A 1080 40.03 -30.04 20.13
N CYS A 1081 40.12 -28.71 20.03
CA CYS A 1081 39.85 -27.81 21.16
C CYS A 1081 38.40 -27.92 21.61
N ALA A 1082 37.44 -27.93 20.68
CA ALA A 1082 36.02 -28.06 21.01
C ALA A 1082 35.70 -29.43 21.65
N LEU A 1083 36.26 -30.51 21.11
CA LEU A 1083 36.12 -31.86 21.66
C LEU A 1083 36.73 -32.00 23.05
N HIS A 1084 37.87 -31.35 23.32
CA HIS A 1084 38.48 -31.35 24.64
C HIS A 1084 37.60 -30.65 25.67
N GLU A 1085 37.06 -29.46 25.33
CA GLU A 1085 36.11 -28.77 26.20
C GLU A 1085 34.85 -29.61 26.43
N LEU A 1086 34.29 -30.25 25.40
CA LEU A 1086 33.15 -31.18 25.57
C LEU A 1086 33.49 -32.38 26.45
N TYR A 1087 34.70 -32.92 26.32
CA TYR A 1087 35.18 -34.01 27.15
C TYR A 1087 35.26 -33.61 28.63
N THR A 1088 35.58 -32.35 28.96
CA THR A 1088 35.53 -31.90 30.36
C THR A 1088 34.13 -32.01 30.97
N TYR A 1089 33.08 -31.76 30.18
CA TYR A 1089 31.70 -31.97 30.60
C TYR A 1089 31.37 -33.47 30.74
N ALA A 1090 31.82 -34.30 29.80
CA ALA A 1090 31.66 -35.76 29.92
C ALA A 1090 32.34 -36.32 31.18
N MET A 1091 33.55 -35.84 31.51
CA MET A 1091 34.25 -36.17 32.74
C MET A 1091 33.50 -35.69 33.99
N LYS A 1092 33.02 -34.44 33.98
CA LYS A 1092 32.33 -33.82 35.11
C LYS A 1092 31.04 -34.56 35.50
N TYR A 1093 30.34 -35.13 34.51
CA TYR A 1093 29.08 -35.84 34.70
C TYR A 1093 29.18 -37.35 34.40
N ASN A 1094 30.39 -37.91 34.48
CA ASN A 1094 30.69 -39.27 34.02
C ASN A 1094 29.83 -40.36 34.70
N GLU A 1095 29.64 -40.28 36.02
CA GLU A 1095 28.84 -41.28 36.76
C GLU A 1095 27.40 -41.36 36.22
N GLN A 1096 26.76 -40.20 36.05
CA GLN A 1096 25.38 -40.11 35.56
C GLN A 1096 25.28 -40.54 34.09
N LEU A 1097 26.28 -40.17 33.29
CA LEU A 1097 26.35 -40.52 31.88
C LEU A 1097 26.53 -42.04 31.71
N THR A 1098 27.39 -42.66 32.49
CA THR A 1098 27.63 -44.10 32.45
C THR A 1098 26.36 -44.87 32.81
N VAL A 1099 25.67 -44.48 33.89
CA VAL A 1099 24.38 -45.08 34.27
C VAL A 1099 23.36 -44.95 33.13
N THR A 1100 23.22 -43.77 32.54
CA THR A 1100 22.28 -43.55 31.43
C THR A 1100 22.63 -44.41 30.20
N LEU A 1101 23.92 -44.57 29.90
CA LEU A 1101 24.40 -45.41 28.79
C LEU A 1101 24.22 -46.91 29.07
N GLU A 1102 24.26 -47.33 30.34
CA GLU A 1102 24.00 -48.71 30.74
C GLU A 1102 22.51 -49.03 30.80
N GLU A 1103 21.62 -48.06 31.01
CA GLU A 1103 20.17 -48.28 31.01
C GLU A 1103 19.56 -48.36 29.60
N ASP A 1104 20.14 -47.67 28.60
CA ASP A 1104 19.61 -47.61 27.24
C ASP A 1104 19.97 -48.85 26.39
N GLU A 1105 18.95 -49.49 25.78
CA GLU A 1105 19.10 -50.74 25.03
C GLU A 1105 19.97 -50.59 23.77
N PHE A 1106 19.89 -49.46 23.07
CA PHE A 1106 20.68 -49.20 21.87
C PHE A 1106 22.15 -48.93 22.22
N SER A 1107 22.39 -48.23 23.33
CA SER A 1107 23.72 -48.00 23.89
C SER A 1107 24.41 -49.30 24.31
N GLN A 1108 23.69 -50.20 24.99
CA GLN A 1108 24.20 -51.53 25.36
C GLN A 1108 24.60 -52.35 24.14
N LYS A 1109 23.75 -52.40 23.09
CA LYS A 1109 24.04 -53.11 21.83
C LYS A 1109 25.32 -52.62 21.16
N GLN A 1110 25.61 -51.31 21.27
CA GLN A 1110 26.79 -50.68 20.66
C GLN A 1110 28.00 -50.58 21.59
N ARG A 1111 27.87 -51.05 22.85
CA ARG A 1111 28.88 -51.02 23.91
C ARG A 1111 29.44 -49.61 24.16
N LEU A 1112 28.57 -48.60 24.22
CA LEU A 1112 29.00 -47.19 24.31
C LEU A 1112 29.63 -46.84 25.66
N ALA A 1113 29.11 -47.38 26.78
CA ALA A 1113 29.70 -47.17 28.11
C ALA A 1113 31.16 -47.64 28.18
N TYR A 1114 31.45 -48.85 27.66
CA TYR A 1114 32.82 -49.38 27.56
C TYR A 1114 33.73 -48.51 26.68
N LYS A 1115 33.22 -48.00 25.56
CA LYS A 1115 33.98 -47.10 24.68
C LYS A 1115 34.29 -45.76 25.37
N LEU A 1116 33.35 -45.23 26.16
CA LEU A 1116 33.58 -44.01 26.95
C LEU A 1116 34.66 -44.25 28.02
N GLU A 1117 34.61 -45.37 28.72
CA GLU A 1117 35.66 -45.77 29.68
C GLU A 1117 37.03 -45.93 29.01
N GLN A 1118 37.07 -46.51 27.80
CA GLN A 1118 38.29 -46.58 27.00
C GLN A 1118 38.85 -45.20 26.67
N VAL A 1119 37.99 -44.23 26.30
CA VAL A 1119 38.39 -42.84 26.10
C VAL A 1119 38.98 -42.26 27.39
N HIS A 1120 38.32 -42.44 28.54
CA HIS A 1120 38.81 -41.95 29.82
C HIS A 1120 40.19 -42.50 30.17
N ASN A 1121 40.39 -43.81 29.99
CA ASN A 1121 41.67 -44.48 30.25
C ASN A 1121 42.80 -43.96 29.36
N ILE A 1122 42.54 -43.72 28.07
CA ILE A 1122 43.54 -43.17 27.14
C ILE A 1122 43.85 -41.71 27.47
N MET A 1123 42.82 -40.90 27.70
CA MET A 1123 42.95 -39.48 28.05
C MET A 1123 43.67 -39.28 29.40
N ALA A 1124 43.54 -40.23 30.33
CA ALA A 1124 44.23 -40.24 31.63
C ALA A 1124 45.67 -40.78 31.53
N ALA A 1125 45.90 -41.82 30.73
CA ALA A 1125 47.23 -42.40 30.52
C ALA A 1125 48.21 -41.41 29.87
N GLU A 1126 47.72 -40.53 29.00
CA GLU A 1126 48.52 -39.49 28.32
C GLU A 1126 48.73 -38.22 29.19
N SER A 1127 48.14 -38.17 30.41
CA SER A 1127 48.31 -37.07 31.38
C SER A 1127 49.30 -37.32 32.51
N ASN A 1128 49.82 -38.54 32.67
CA ASN A 1128 50.96 -38.80 33.54
C ASN A 1128 52.25 -38.79 32.68
N PRO A 1129 53.27 -37.97 33.04
CA PRO A 1129 54.52 -37.89 32.30
C PRO A 1129 55.33 -39.18 32.30
#